data_AF-A0A9E2KBY0-F1
#
_entry.id   AF-A0A9E2KBY0-F1
#
_cell.length_a   1.000
_cell.length_b   1.000
_cell.length_c   1.000
_cell.angle_alpha   90.00
_cell.angle_beta   90.00
_cell.angle_gamma   90.00
#
_symmetry.space_group_name_H-M   'P 1'
#
loop_
_entity.id
_entity.type
_entity.pdbx_description
1 polymer ?
#
loop_
_entity_poly.entity_id
_entity_poly.type
_entity_poly.pdbx_seq_one_letter_code
_entity_poly.pdbx_strand_id
1 'polypeptide(L)'
;MVCNQLGKKRLYFDGAMGTMLQNRGLKLGEIPEIYNMTHPEMIESIHREYLQAGSQFITTNTFGVNRYKMQKSEYTVEEIITKAIEIAKSAKADFPEAYVALDVGPSGKVLKPIGDVSFEESYEVFKEQMVIGEKAGADVILLETFTDLYELKAAVLAAKENTSLPIFCTMSFEENGRTFFGTSLESMVLTMEGLGVSALGINCSLGPKQLKPLVEKITKMAHIPIMIQPNAGLPTMKDGHVHYDIQPEEFAQILEDFARLGVSLLGGCCGTTPEYIAEMIEKTKTIPYKMPDNPRKAGICSASSVVDFEDIRIIGERLNPTGKKPLQAALRSENMDFVVREAINQVEQGAHILDVNMGMPDMDEVSLLKKAILEVQAAVSLPLQIDSSNVQALEEAVRIYNGKPLINSVNGKKESLEQILPIAKKYGTAVLGLALDERGIPETAEDRLEVATHIVNRALELGIPKEDIFIDCLVVTASAQQALVKETLRAVKLVKDRLGVKTVLGISNVSFGLPQRPIINRNMLAAALMQGLDAPIMNPGDAGMKEAIAAYRVLMGIDEDSKDYIDVYGNVAVTSATASEANQEVDIETAIKKGLKEEAKKATISLLTGMDALTIIEERIVPALNEVGKLYEEQVIFLPQLIKSAEAAKVAFEVLQGELTKVSHEPNLEKTTVVLATVFGDIHDIGKNIVKVIMENYNFKVVDLGKDVPIETVVEAAKKWQVKVVGLSALMTTTVGSMKDTIAALRKEVPDVKVIVGGAVLTSELAEYVGADYYAKDAMETVRIASKL
;
A
#
# COMPACT_ATOMS: atom_id res chain seq x y z
N MET A 1 21.00 23.36 -9.23
CA MET A 1 20.31 22.32 -8.43
C MET A 1 18.86 22.25 -8.86
N VAL A 2 18.39 21.06 -9.22
CA VAL A 2 17.03 20.75 -9.69
C VAL A 2 15.95 21.35 -8.77
N CYS A 3 16.13 21.24 -7.45
CA CYS A 3 15.21 21.74 -6.44
C CYS A 3 14.88 23.24 -6.55
N ASN A 4 15.77 24.05 -7.14
CA ASN A 4 15.53 25.49 -7.30
C ASN A 4 14.51 25.81 -8.40
N GLN A 5 14.27 24.88 -9.33
CA GLN A 5 13.33 25.03 -10.44
C GLN A 5 11.98 24.34 -10.18
N LEU A 6 11.98 23.27 -9.37
CA LEU A 6 10.78 22.55 -8.96
C LEU A 6 9.76 23.48 -8.29
N GLY A 7 8.48 23.32 -8.63
CA GLY A 7 7.39 24.15 -8.11
C GLY A 7 7.41 25.61 -8.58
N LYS A 8 8.31 26.02 -9.49
CA LYS A 8 8.35 27.38 -10.05
C LYS A 8 8.05 27.45 -11.54
N LYS A 9 8.39 26.41 -12.29
CA LYS A 9 8.06 26.26 -13.71
C LYS A 9 7.78 24.80 -14.03
N ARG A 10 7.11 24.57 -15.15
CA ARG A 10 6.93 23.22 -15.70
C ARG A 10 8.27 22.72 -16.25
N LEU A 11 8.57 21.45 -16.01
CA LEU A 11 9.74 20.76 -16.57
C LEU A 11 9.29 19.49 -17.30
N TYR A 12 10.16 19.00 -18.18
CA TYR A 12 9.83 17.91 -19.10
C TYR A 12 10.79 16.73 -18.96
N PHE A 13 10.23 15.55 -18.77
CA PHE A 13 10.93 14.27 -18.82
C PHE A 13 10.96 13.72 -20.25
N ASP A 14 11.77 12.69 -20.46
CA ASP A 14 11.82 11.92 -21.69
C ASP A 14 10.64 10.93 -21.82
N GLY A 15 10.70 10.12 -22.88
CA GLY A 15 9.75 9.04 -23.17
C GLY A 15 10.34 7.66 -22.89
N ALA A 16 9.82 6.62 -23.54
CA ALA A 16 10.23 5.24 -23.26
C ALA A 16 11.63 4.89 -23.79
N MET A 17 12.52 4.44 -22.90
CA MET A 17 13.77 3.76 -23.28
C MET A 17 13.51 2.38 -23.90
N GLY A 18 12.65 1.57 -23.26
CA GLY A 18 12.35 0.21 -23.71
C GLY A 18 11.78 0.15 -25.13
N THR A 19 10.80 1.00 -25.46
CA THR A 19 10.23 1.10 -26.81
C THR A 19 11.28 1.51 -27.85
N MET A 20 12.15 2.46 -27.50
CA MET A 20 13.23 2.91 -28.38
C MET A 20 14.28 1.83 -28.65
N LEU A 21 14.55 0.97 -27.67
CA LEU A 21 15.43 -0.19 -27.82
C LEU A 21 14.79 -1.29 -28.67
N GLN A 22 13.50 -1.59 -28.46
CA GLN A 22 12.75 -2.55 -29.30
C GLN A 22 12.78 -2.16 -30.78
N ASN A 23 12.56 -0.87 -31.08
CA ASN A 23 12.62 -0.34 -32.44
C ASN A 23 14.03 -0.44 -33.07
N ARG A 24 15.07 -0.57 -32.25
CA ARG A 24 16.48 -0.70 -32.67
C ARG A 24 17.00 -2.13 -32.58
N GLY A 25 16.10 -3.11 -32.45
CA GLY A 25 16.43 -4.52 -32.57
C GLY A 25 16.73 -5.24 -31.25
N LEU A 26 16.40 -4.65 -30.10
CA LEU A 26 16.40 -5.37 -28.82
C LEU A 26 15.51 -6.62 -28.96
N LYS A 27 16.10 -7.79 -28.75
CA LYS A 27 15.37 -9.05 -28.90
C LYS A 27 14.60 -9.38 -27.64
N LEU A 28 13.54 -10.13 -27.85
CA LEU A 28 12.78 -10.78 -26.78
C LEU A 28 13.70 -11.64 -25.91
N GLY A 29 13.58 -11.48 -24.59
CA GLY A 29 14.40 -12.20 -23.62
C GLY A 29 15.69 -11.50 -23.19
N GLU A 30 16.15 -10.49 -23.93
CA GLU A 30 17.36 -9.74 -23.57
C GLU A 30 17.08 -8.75 -22.43
N ILE A 31 18.05 -8.60 -21.53
CA ILE A 31 18.01 -7.62 -20.43
C ILE A 31 18.40 -6.25 -21.02
N PRO A 32 17.47 -5.27 -21.12
CA PRO A 32 17.75 -3.99 -21.77
C PRO A 32 18.94 -3.24 -21.16
N GLU A 33 19.14 -3.39 -19.85
CA GLU A 33 20.17 -2.66 -19.13
C GLU A 33 21.59 -3.17 -19.41
N ILE A 34 21.75 -4.37 -20.00
CA ILE A 34 23.04 -4.86 -20.50
C ILE A 34 23.52 -4.05 -21.72
N TYR A 35 22.62 -3.39 -22.46
CA TYR A 35 23.00 -2.57 -23.62
C TYR A 35 23.85 -1.36 -23.23
N ASN A 36 23.86 -0.96 -21.95
CA ASN A 36 24.82 0.02 -21.45
C ASN A 36 26.27 -0.44 -21.65
N MET A 37 26.52 -1.74 -21.59
CA MET A 37 27.85 -2.34 -21.74
C MET A 37 28.16 -2.74 -23.18
N THR A 38 27.17 -3.32 -23.87
CA THR A 38 27.37 -3.92 -25.20
C THR A 38 27.07 -2.97 -26.35
N HIS A 39 26.18 -2.00 -26.16
CA HIS A 39 25.74 -1.04 -27.19
C HIS A 39 25.66 0.40 -26.64
N PRO A 40 26.71 0.94 -25.99
CA PRO A 40 26.65 2.24 -25.31
C PRO A 40 26.30 3.41 -26.24
N GLU A 41 26.76 3.38 -27.49
CA GLU A 41 26.43 4.43 -28.48
C GLU A 41 24.95 4.45 -28.84
N MET A 42 24.28 3.29 -28.83
CA MET A 42 22.83 3.21 -29.06
C MET A 42 22.08 3.91 -27.93
N ILE A 43 22.43 3.64 -26.67
CA ILE A 43 21.84 4.29 -25.50
C ILE A 43 22.09 5.79 -25.53
N GLU A 44 23.33 6.22 -25.84
CA GLU A 44 23.66 7.63 -25.96
C GLU A 44 22.81 8.33 -27.04
N SER A 45 22.62 7.68 -28.20
CA SER A 45 21.82 8.23 -29.28
C SER A 45 20.36 8.45 -28.88
N ILE A 46 19.76 7.52 -28.12
CA ILE A 46 18.38 7.64 -27.63
C ILE A 46 18.26 8.83 -26.68
N HIS A 47 19.19 8.98 -25.73
CA HIS A 47 19.20 10.15 -24.85
C HIS A 47 19.31 11.46 -25.63
N ARG A 48 20.21 11.52 -26.63
CA ARG A 48 20.37 12.70 -27.48
C ARG A 48 19.09 13.03 -28.25
N GLU A 49 18.38 12.03 -28.78
CA GLU A 49 17.11 12.25 -29.49
C GLU A 49 16.04 12.86 -28.57
N TYR A 50 15.91 12.39 -27.32
CA TYR A 50 14.98 13.00 -26.36
C TYR A 50 15.41 14.42 -25.95
N LEU A 51 16.71 14.65 -25.74
CA LEU A 51 17.24 16.00 -25.45
C LEU A 51 17.00 16.96 -26.63
N GLN A 52 17.16 16.50 -27.87
CA GLN A 52 16.84 17.27 -29.08
C GLN A 52 15.34 17.57 -29.21
N ALA A 53 14.48 16.66 -28.77
CA ALA A 53 13.03 16.87 -28.68
C ALA A 53 12.63 17.89 -27.59
N GLY A 54 13.55 18.27 -26.70
CA GLY A 54 13.35 19.30 -25.69
C GLY A 54 13.21 18.78 -24.25
N SER A 55 13.41 17.48 -24.01
CA SER A 55 13.45 16.94 -22.66
C SER A 55 14.51 17.64 -21.81
N GLN A 56 14.16 17.90 -20.55
CA GLN A 56 15.06 18.48 -19.55
C GLN A 56 15.58 17.43 -18.57
N PHE A 57 14.91 16.30 -18.46
CA PHE A 57 15.39 15.12 -17.75
C PHE A 57 15.53 13.97 -18.74
N ILE A 58 16.63 13.22 -18.60
CA ILE A 58 16.78 11.90 -19.22
C ILE A 58 16.88 10.85 -18.13
N THR A 59 16.13 9.77 -18.29
CA THR A 59 16.11 8.61 -17.38
C THR A 59 17.20 7.64 -17.78
N THR A 60 18.10 7.26 -16.85
CA THR A 60 19.15 6.28 -17.15
C THR A 60 18.53 4.93 -17.54
N ASN A 61 19.17 4.16 -18.41
CA ASN A 61 18.72 2.80 -18.74
C ASN A 61 19.04 1.83 -17.57
N THR A 62 18.37 2.03 -16.43
CA THR A 62 18.62 1.33 -15.16
C THR A 62 17.36 0.83 -14.45
N PHE A 63 16.17 1.00 -15.05
CA PHE A 63 14.88 0.60 -14.48
C PHE A 63 14.93 -0.71 -13.68
N GLY A 64 15.40 -1.81 -14.27
CA GLY A 64 15.46 -3.12 -13.63
C GLY A 64 16.78 -3.48 -12.94
N VAL A 65 17.75 -2.56 -12.84
CA VAL A 65 19.10 -2.89 -12.34
C VAL A 65 19.11 -3.04 -10.83
N ASN A 66 18.89 -4.28 -10.39
CA ASN A 66 18.99 -4.66 -8.98
C ASN A 66 19.65 -6.04 -8.84
N ARG A 67 20.10 -6.38 -7.63
CA ARG A 67 20.80 -7.66 -7.37
C ARG A 67 20.00 -8.92 -7.69
N TYR A 68 18.67 -8.86 -7.78
CA TYR A 68 17.85 -10.00 -8.18
C TYR A 68 17.82 -10.17 -9.70
N LYS A 69 17.62 -9.09 -10.46
CA LYS A 69 17.63 -9.15 -11.94
C LYS A 69 19.03 -9.42 -12.48
N MET A 70 20.07 -8.87 -11.84
CA MET A 70 21.45 -8.97 -12.31
C MET A 70 22.13 -10.32 -11.99
N GLN A 71 21.46 -11.28 -11.33
CA GLN A 71 22.06 -12.60 -11.05
C GLN A 71 22.46 -13.38 -12.31
N LYS A 72 21.78 -13.12 -13.43
CA LYS A 72 22.04 -13.75 -14.73
C LYS A 72 22.89 -12.87 -15.66
N SER A 73 23.32 -11.71 -15.19
CA SER A 73 24.18 -10.78 -15.92
C SER A 73 25.66 -11.15 -15.72
N GLU A 74 26.48 -10.93 -16.74
CA GLU A 74 27.95 -11.00 -16.61
C GLU A 74 28.53 -9.77 -15.90
N TYR A 75 27.73 -8.72 -15.74
CA TYR A 75 28.10 -7.44 -15.11
C TYR A 75 27.38 -7.24 -13.78
N THR A 76 28.06 -6.60 -12.85
CA THR A 76 27.54 -6.22 -11.54
C THR A 76 26.58 -5.02 -11.62
N VAL A 77 25.78 -4.84 -10.55
CA VAL A 77 24.92 -3.66 -10.37
C VAL A 77 25.73 -2.37 -10.46
N GLU A 78 26.92 -2.32 -9.85
CA GLU A 78 27.78 -1.13 -9.86
C GLU A 78 28.30 -0.80 -11.26
N GLU A 79 28.76 -1.79 -12.02
CA GLU A 79 29.25 -1.59 -13.39
C GLU A 79 28.16 -1.02 -14.31
N ILE A 80 26.95 -1.61 -14.27
CA ILE A 80 25.85 -1.20 -15.15
C ILE A 80 25.36 0.21 -14.80
N ILE A 81 25.09 0.50 -13.52
CA ILE A 81 24.60 1.84 -13.11
C ILE A 81 25.64 2.92 -13.41
N THR A 82 26.91 2.66 -13.07
CA THR A 82 27.99 3.61 -13.37
C THR A 82 28.05 3.88 -14.86
N LYS A 83 27.99 2.84 -15.69
CA LYS A 83 28.05 3.00 -17.14
C LYS A 83 26.85 3.73 -17.72
N ALA A 84 25.65 3.43 -17.25
CA ALA A 84 24.43 4.11 -17.68
C ALA A 84 24.49 5.63 -17.39
N ILE A 85 24.99 6.02 -16.21
CA ILE A 85 25.15 7.43 -15.85
C ILE A 85 26.24 8.11 -16.68
N GLU A 86 27.36 7.44 -16.95
CA GLU A 86 28.39 7.95 -17.87
C GLU A 86 27.82 8.26 -19.26
N ILE A 87 27.03 7.33 -19.81
CA ILE A 87 26.40 7.48 -21.12
C ILE A 87 25.42 8.65 -21.12
N ALA A 88 24.55 8.74 -20.12
CA ALA A 88 23.61 9.85 -19.99
C ALA A 88 24.33 11.21 -19.87
N LYS A 89 25.45 11.27 -19.13
CA LYS A 89 26.28 12.48 -19.01
C LYS A 89 27.00 12.84 -20.31
N SER A 90 27.42 11.84 -21.09
CA SER A 90 27.98 12.04 -22.44
C SER A 90 26.94 12.68 -23.37
N ALA A 91 25.71 12.13 -23.40
CA ALA A 91 24.60 12.70 -24.17
C ALA A 91 24.26 14.14 -23.73
N LYS A 92 24.24 14.40 -22.42
CA LYS A 92 23.97 15.71 -21.81
C LYS A 92 25.05 16.76 -22.09
N ALA A 93 26.26 16.40 -22.55
CA ALA A 93 27.35 17.35 -22.74
C ALA A 93 26.97 18.52 -23.67
N ASP A 94 26.12 18.28 -24.67
CA ASP A 94 25.61 19.31 -25.59
C ASP A 94 24.34 20.03 -25.09
N PHE A 95 23.82 19.63 -23.93
CA PHE A 95 22.57 20.09 -23.32
C PHE A 95 22.78 20.41 -21.83
N PRO A 96 23.57 21.45 -21.49
CA PRO A 96 24.04 21.70 -20.11
C PRO A 96 22.92 21.97 -19.09
N GLU A 97 21.73 22.36 -19.54
CA GLU A 97 20.55 22.61 -18.70
C GLU A 97 19.75 21.33 -18.37
N ALA A 98 20.08 20.19 -18.98
CA ALA A 98 19.40 18.93 -18.72
C ALA A 98 19.88 18.27 -17.43
N TYR A 99 19.12 17.30 -16.93
CA TYR A 99 19.39 16.54 -15.71
C TYR A 99 19.38 15.05 -16.00
N VAL A 100 20.26 14.30 -15.32
CA VAL A 100 20.33 12.84 -15.39
C VAL A 100 19.58 12.27 -14.18
N ALA A 101 18.47 11.58 -14.44
CA ALA A 101 17.71 10.88 -13.43
C ALA A 101 18.18 9.43 -13.32
N LEU A 102 18.63 9.02 -12.14
CA LEU A 102 18.81 7.60 -11.83
C LEU A 102 17.43 6.95 -11.79
N ASP A 103 17.13 6.19 -12.82
CA ASP A 103 15.87 5.46 -12.94
C ASP A 103 15.92 4.14 -12.17
N VAL A 104 14.97 3.95 -11.25
CA VAL A 104 14.84 2.77 -10.40
C VAL A 104 13.40 2.31 -10.37
N GLY A 105 13.16 1.14 -10.95
CA GLY A 105 11.89 0.42 -10.86
C GLY A 105 11.78 -0.47 -9.61
N PRO A 106 10.66 -1.18 -9.47
CA PRO A 106 10.45 -2.14 -8.40
C PRO A 106 11.50 -3.26 -8.41
N SER A 107 11.73 -3.90 -7.26
CA SER A 107 12.74 -4.97 -7.16
C SER A 107 12.36 -6.25 -7.92
N GLY A 108 11.09 -6.40 -8.31
CA GLY A 108 10.52 -7.62 -8.87
C GLY A 108 10.29 -8.71 -7.82
N LYS A 109 10.35 -8.36 -6.54
CA LYS A 109 10.04 -9.21 -5.39
C LYS A 109 8.80 -8.69 -4.67
N VAL A 110 8.14 -9.59 -3.93
CA VAL A 110 6.98 -9.23 -3.12
C VAL A 110 7.41 -9.18 -1.66
N LEU A 111 7.00 -8.14 -0.95
CA LEU A 111 7.33 -8.00 0.46
C LEU A 111 6.47 -8.91 1.34
N LYS A 112 7.04 -9.34 2.47
CA LYS A 112 6.31 -10.03 3.55
C LYS A 112 5.16 -9.13 4.07
N PRO A 113 4.02 -9.72 4.49
CA PRO A 113 3.81 -11.16 4.67
C PRO A 113 3.38 -11.91 3.40
N ILE A 114 3.14 -11.22 2.28
CA ILE A 114 2.69 -11.86 1.03
C ILE A 114 3.83 -12.62 0.35
N GLY A 115 5.02 -12.00 0.28
CA GLY A 115 6.18 -12.57 -0.40
C GLY A 115 7.30 -13.02 0.53
N ASP A 116 8.47 -13.23 -0.06
CA ASP A 116 9.66 -13.80 0.57
C ASP A 116 10.62 -12.74 1.15
N VAL A 117 10.50 -11.48 0.72
CA VAL A 117 11.45 -10.41 1.05
C VAL A 117 10.95 -9.56 2.22
N SER A 118 11.79 -9.35 3.22
CA SER A 118 11.49 -8.41 4.31
C SER A 118 11.67 -6.95 3.89
N PHE A 119 11.09 -6.03 4.66
CA PHE A 119 11.26 -4.59 4.45
C PHE A 119 12.74 -4.17 4.42
N GLU A 120 13.56 -4.69 5.34
CA GLU A 120 14.98 -4.33 5.42
C GLU A 120 15.79 -4.95 4.27
N GLU A 121 15.44 -6.14 3.79
CA GLU A 121 16.05 -6.70 2.59
C GLU A 121 15.74 -5.85 1.35
N SER A 122 14.49 -5.41 1.20
CA SER A 122 14.09 -4.49 0.13
C SER A 122 14.83 -3.15 0.23
N TYR A 123 14.94 -2.59 1.44
CA TYR A 123 15.73 -1.37 1.72
C TYR A 123 17.19 -1.52 1.27
N GLU A 124 17.87 -2.62 1.61
CA GLU A 124 19.28 -2.82 1.25
C GLU A 124 19.49 -3.03 -0.25
N VAL A 125 18.48 -3.53 -0.98
CA VAL A 125 18.50 -3.61 -2.45
C VAL A 125 18.48 -2.22 -3.05
N PHE A 126 17.54 -1.37 -2.63
CA PHE A 126 17.45 -0.01 -3.16
C PHE A 126 18.64 0.85 -2.75
N LYS A 127 19.11 0.75 -1.50
CA LYS A 127 20.27 1.49 -0.99
C LYS A 127 21.51 1.28 -1.86
N GLU A 128 21.77 0.04 -2.27
CA GLU A 128 22.88 -0.29 -3.18
C GLU A 128 22.80 0.57 -4.46
N GLN A 129 21.64 0.58 -5.12
CA GLN A 129 21.42 1.34 -6.36
C GLN A 129 21.61 2.85 -6.15
N MET A 130 21.04 3.42 -5.08
CA MET A 130 21.07 4.87 -4.84
C MET A 130 22.48 5.38 -4.54
N VAL A 131 23.24 4.66 -3.71
CA VAL A 131 24.61 5.02 -3.35
C VAL A 131 25.52 4.98 -4.57
N ILE A 132 25.36 3.96 -5.42
CA ILE A 132 26.11 3.85 -6.68
C ILE A 132 25.75 5.02 -7.61
N GLY A 133 24.45 5.32 -7.76
CA GLY A 133 23.98 6.38 -8.65
C GLY A 133 24.45 7.77 -8.23
N GLU A 134 24.42 8.10 -6.94
CA GLU A 134 24.97 9.38 -6.43
C GLU A 134 26.48 9.46 -6.67
N LYS A 135 27.23 8.38 -6.39
CA LYS A 135 28.68 8.30 -6.63
C LYS A 135 29.05 8.49 -8.10
N ALA A 136 28.27 7.94 -9.03
CA ALA A 136 28.45 8.12 -10.47
C ALA A 136 28.02 9.53 -10.97
N GLY A 137 27.26 10.25 -10.15
CA GLY A 137 26.90 11.65 -10.36
C GLY A 137 25.57 11.86 -11.07
N ALA A 138 24.54 11.09 -10.69
CA ALA A 138 23.15 11.39 -11.01
C ALA A 138 22.70 12.72 -10.37
N ASP A 139 21.75 13.42 -11.00
CA ASP A 139 21.21 14.70 -10.52
C ASP A 139 19.96 14.53 -9.64
N VAL A 140 19.22 13.43 -9.82
CA VAL A 140 17.95 13.10 -9.14
C VAL A 140 17.75 11.58 -9.12
N ILE A 141 17.03 11.07 -8.12
CA ILE A 141 16.55 9.68 -8.09
C ILE A 141 15.10 9.66 -8.55
N LEU A 142 14.78 8.83 -9.55
CA LEU A 142 13.43 8.54 -9.98
C LEU A 142 13.06 7.11 -9.55
N LEU A 143 12.13 7.00 -8.60
CA LEU A 143 11.52 5.75 -8.18
C LEU A 143 10.22 5.56 -8.96
N GLU A 144 10.25 4.87 -10.10
CA GLU A 144 9.09 4.80 -11.00
C GLU A 144 8.39 3.44 -11.04
N THR A 145 7.10 3.45 -11.40
CA THR A 145 6.28 2.24 -11.65
C THR A 145 6.10 1.34 -10.41
N PHE A 146 6.14 1.89 -9.20
CA PHE A 146 5.86 1.11 -7.99
C PHE A 146 4.36 0.74 -7.90
N THR A 147 4.08 -0.48 -7.48
CA THR A 147 2.69 -0.98 -7.29
C THR A 147 2.38 -1.30 -5.83
N ASP A 148 3.39 -1.42 -4.98
CA ASP A 148 3.29 -1.59 -3.53
C ASP A 148 3.84 -0.34 -2.82
N LEU A 149 2.99 0.30 -2.00
CA LEU A 149 3.38 1.45 -1.19
C LEU A 149 4.48 1.11 -0.19
N TYR A 150 4.51 -0.12 0.30
CA TYR A 150 5.46 -0.54 1.31
C TYR A 150 6.87 -0.66 0.76
N GLU A 151 6.99 -1.24 -0.44
CA GLU A 151 8.24 -1.30 -1.19
C GLU A 151 8.73 0.12 -1.57
N LEU A 152 7.81 0.98 -2.03
CA LEU A 152 8.16 2.37 -2.34
C LEU A 152 8.66 3.13 -1.10
N LYS A 153 8.03 2.90 0.06
CA LYS A 153 8.51 3.47 1.33
C LYS A 153 9.92 2.98 1.67
N ALA A 154 10.22 1.69 1.49
CA ALA A 154 11.56 1.16 1.69
C ALA A 154 12.60 1.85 0.78
N ALA A 155 12.27 2.03 -0.50
CA ALA A 155 13.11 2.72 -1.48
C ALA A 155 13.34 4.21 -1.13
N VAL A 156 12.29 4.94 -0.71
CA VAL A 156 12.40 6.34 -0.28
C VAL A 156 13.28 6.46 0.97
N LEU A 157 13.11 5.58 1.96
CA LEU A 157 13.96 5.59 3.15
C LEU A 157 15.41 5.27 2.78
N ALA A 158 15.65 4.29 1.89
CA ALA A 158 16.99 3.95 1.42
C ALA A 158 17.67 5.16 0.75
N ALA A 159 16.95 5.89 -0.11
CA ALA A 159 17.46 7.10 -0.74
C ALA A 159 17.73 8.21 0.27
N LYS A 160 16.77 8.53 1.16
CA LYS A 160 16.91 9.63 2.14
C LYS A 160 18.01 9.42 3.17
N GLU A 161 18.22 8.17 3.60
CA GLU A 161 19.18 7.85 4.65
C GLU A 161 20.61 7.74 4.12
N ASN A 162 20.80 7.58 2.80
CA ASN A 162 22.11 7.27 2.22
C ASN A 162 22.54 8.22 1.09
N THR A 163 21.69 9.16 0.66
CA THR A 163 22.01 10.12 -0.40
C THR A 163 21.49 11.52 -0.09
N SER A 164 22.00 12.51 -0.82
CA SER A 164 21.55 13.90 -0.77
C SER A 164 20.68 14.31 -1.97
N LEU A 165 20.44 13.38 -2.90
CA LEU A 165 19.72 13.64 -4.13
C LEU A 165 18.23 13.89 -3.89
N PRO A 166 17.58 14.79 -4.67
CA PRO A 166 16.13 14.87 -4.68
C PRO A 166 15.52 13.55 -5.14
N ILE A 167 14.36 13.21 -4.59
CA ILE A 167 13.64 11.96 -4.86
C ILE A 167 12.34 12.31 -5.55
N PHE A 168 12.15 11.81 -6.76
CA PHE A 168 10.86 11.78 -7.45
C PHE A 168 10.34 10.36 -7.37
N CYS A 169 9.04 10.20 -7.12
CA CYS A 169 8.43 8.88 -7.13
C CYS A 169 7.12 8.85 -7.90
N THR A 170 6.85 7.72 -8.54
CA THR A 170 5.57 7.46 -9.17
C THR A 170 5.08 6.07 -8.83
N MET A 171 3.76 5.92 -8.77
CA MET A 171 3.11 4.61 -8.68
C MET A 171 2.25 4.36 -9.91
N SER A 172 2.05 3.09 -10.23
CA SER A 172 1.20 2.64 -11.34
C SER A 172 -0.17 2.25 -10.81
N PHE A 173 -1.22 2.91 -11.31
CA PHE A 173 -2.61 2.72 -10.87
C PHE A 173 -3.46 2.09 -11.98
N GLU A 174 -4.47 1.34 -11.57
CA GLU A 174 -5.57 0.91 -12.42
C GLU A 174 -6.63 2.02 -12.55
N GLU A 175 -7.61 1.86 -13.46
CA GLU A 175 -8.63 2.88 -13.73
C GLU A 175 -9.49 3.23 -12.49
N ASN A 176 -9.60 2.31 -11.52
CA ASN A 176 -10.30 2.53 -10.26
C ASN A 176 -9.54 3.46 -9.27
N GLY A 177 -8.32 3.90 -9.63
CA GLY A 177 -7.48 4.73 -8.76
C GLY A 177 -6.81 3.97 -7.61
N ARG A 178 -6.71 2.64 -7.73
CA ARG A 178 -5.94 1.78 -6.83
C ARG A 178 -4.81 1.08 -7.57
N THR A 179 -3.75 0.78 -6.85
CA THR A 179 -2.68 -0.09 -7.38
C THR A 179 -3.10 -1.55 -7.28
N PHE A 180 -2.33 -2.42 -7.94
CA PHE A 180 -2.51 -3.87 -7.88
C PHE A 180 -2.56 -4.43 -6.44
N PHE A 181 -1.78 -3.87 -5.50
CA PHE A 181 -1.79 -4.27 -4.08
C PHE A 181 -2.92 -3.59 -3.26
N GLY A 182 -3.81 -2.85 -3.92
CA GLY A 182 -4.93 -2.15 -3.29
C GLY A 182 -4.59 -0.79 -2.71
N THR A 183 -3.37 -0.26 -2.97
CA THR A 183 -2.97 1.05 -2.46
C THR A 183 -3.85 2.13 -3.07
N SER A 184 -4.40 3.02 -2.24
CA SER A 184 -5.18 4.16 -2.74
C SER A 184 -4.28 5.33 -3.15
N LEU A 185 -4.71 6.11 -4.14
CA LEU A 185 -4.00 7.33 -4.56
C LEU A 185 -3.78 8.31 -3.38
N GLU A 186 -4.79 8.45 -2.52
CA GLU A 186 -4.72 9.29 -1.32
C GLU A 186 -3.67 8.80 -0.32
N SER A 187 -3.58 7.48 -0.12
CA SER A 187 -2.57 6.87 0.75
C SER A 187 -1.16 7.12 0.23
N MET A 188 -0.96 7.03 -1.10
CA MET A 188 0.32 7.38 -1.73
C MET A 188 0.66 8.84 -1.44
N VAL A 189 -0.25 9.78 -1.69
CA VAL A 189 0.02 11.22 -1.49
C VAL A 189 0.36 11.53 -0.04
N LEU A 190 -0.46 11.09 0.93
CA LEU A 190 -0.20 11.34 2.35
C LEU A 190 1.14 10.78 2.82
N THR A 191 1.48 9.55 2.38
CA THR A 191 2.70 8.87 2.82
C THR A 191 3.94 9.49 2.19
N MET A 192 3.93 9.72 0.87
CA MET A 192 5.09 10.24 0.14
C MET A 192 5.39 11.69 0.49
N GLU A 193 4.36 12.54 0.65
CA GLU A 193 4.55 13.91 1.13
C GLU A 193 5.07 13.94 2.56
N GLY A 194 4.55 13.07 3.44
CA GLY A 194 5.05 12.94 4.81
C GLY A 194 6.54 12.58 4.83
N LEU A 195 6.94 11.61 3.99
CA LEU A 195 8.34 11.23 3.83
C LEU A 195 9.19 12.33 3.18
N GLY A 196 8.60 13.38 2.62
CA GLY A 196 9.33 14.54 2.10
C GLY A 196 10.02 14.27 0.76
N VAL A 197 9.38 13.50 -0.13
CA VAL A 197 9.83 13.41 -1.53
C VAL A 197 9.70 14.78 -2.22
N SER A 198 10.50 15.00 -3.27
CA SER A 198 10.54 16.27 -3.99
C SER A 198 9.46 16.40 -5.07
N ALA A 199 8.99 15.28 -5.61
CA ALA A 199 7.84 15.19 -6.50
C ALA A 199 7.19 13.82 -6.37
N LEU A 200 5.89 13.74 -6.61
CA LEU A 200 5.16 12.48 -6.66
C LEU A 200 4.25 12.42 -7.89
N GLY A 201 3.84 11.23 -8.32
CA GLY A 201 3.11 11.13 -9.56
C GLY A 201 2.56 9.76 -9.96
N ILE A 202 2.05 9.73 -11.17
CA ILE A 202 1.52 8.52 -11.80
C ILE A 202 2.23 8.31 -13.13
N ASN A 203 2.70 7.09 -13.35
CA ASN A 203 3.24 6.67 -14.64
C ASN A 203 2.73 5.29 -15.02
N CYS A 204 2.87 4.95 -16.31
CA CYS A 204 2.54 3.62 -16.85
C CYS A 204 1.08 3.18 -16.64
N SER A 205 0.80 1.89 -16.90
CA SER A 205 -0.50 1.18 -16.93
C SER A 205 -1.55 1.75 -17.90
N LEU A 206 -1.85 3.03 -17.81
CA LEU A 206 -2.96 3.69 -18.46
C LEU A 206 -2.48 4.70 -19.51
N GLY A 207 -3.31 4.90 -20.53
CA GLY A 207 -3.17 6.02 -21.46
C GLY A 207 -3.62 7.35 -20.83
N PRO A 208 -3.31 8.49 -21.46
CA PRO A 208 -3.69 9.82 -20.97
C PRO A 208 -5.20 9.99 -20.81
N LYS A 209 -6.06 9.33 -21.60
CA LYS A 209 -7.52 9.41 -21.46
C LYS A 209 -7.99 8.82 -20.13
N GLN A 210 -7.56 7.59 -19.84
CA GLN A 210 -7.90 6.86 -18.62
C GLN A 210 -7.30 7.51 -17.36
N LEU A 211 -6.15 8.18 -17.50
CA LEU A 211 -5.48 8.87 -16.39
C LEU A 211 -6.17 10.17 -15.96
N LYS A 212 -6.96 10.81 -16.83
CA LYS A 212 -7.54 12.13 -16.55
C LYS A 212 -8.28 12.24 -15.20
N PRO A 213 -9.17 11.30 -14.81
CA PRO A 213 -9.82 11.35 -13.50
C PRO A 213 -8.83 11.28 -12.33
N LEU A 214 -7.75 10.50 -12.46
CA LEU A 214 -6.71 10.38 -11.43
C LEU A 214 -5.85 11.64 -11.34
N VAL A 215 -5.56 12.29 -12.47
CA VAL A 215 -4.85 13.58 -12.51
C VAL A 215 -5.69 14.67 -11.85
N GLU A 216 -6.98 14.74 -12.12
CA GLU A 216 -7.89 15.69 -11.45
C GLU A 216 -7.98 15.44 -9.95
N LYS A 217 -7.85 14.18 -9.52
CA LYS A 217 -7.85 13.81 -8.11
C LYS A 217 -6.53 14.18 -7.42
N ILE A 218 -5.38 13.79 -8.00
CA ILE A 218 -4.06 14.04 -7.41
C ILE A 218 -3.76 15.55 -7.30
N THR A 219 -4.17 16.34 -8.29
CA THR A 219 -4.00 17.80 -8.32
C THR A 219 -4.82 18.55 -7.27
N LYS A 220 -5.85 17.92 -6.69
CA LYS A 220 -6.66 18.47 -5.59
C LYS A 220 -6.13 18.10 -4.20
N MET A 221 -5.25 17.10 -4.10
CA MET A 221 -4.76 16.58 -2.82
C MET A 221 -3.27 16.82 -2.58
N ALA A 222 -2.46 16.93 -3.63
CA ALA A 222 -1.03 17.12 -3.49
C ALA A 222 -0.66 18.60 -3.24
N HIS A 223 0.34 18.79 -2.40
CA HIS A 223 0.94 20.05 -1.98
C HIS A 223 2.41 20.17 -2.43
N ILE A 224 2.90 19.17 -3.15
CA ILE A 224 4.24 19.15 -3.77
C ILE A 224 4.12 19.00 -5.30
N PRO A 225 5.20 19.22 -6.06
CA PRO A 225 5.22 19.03 -7.52
C PRO A 225 4.68 17.66 -7.96
N ILE A 226 3.76 17.69 -8.94
CA ILE A 226 3.11 16.50 -9.50
C ILE A 226 3.77 16.10 -10.82
N MET A 227 4.02 14.80 -10.99
CA MET A 227 4.61 14.18 -12.17
C MET A 227 3.63 13.23 -12.87
N ILE A 228 3.48 13.36 -14.19
CA ILE A 228 2.61 12.48 -14.99
C ILE A 228 3.33 12.02 -16.25
N GLN A 229 3.44 10.69 -16.41
CA GLN A 229 4.08 10.02 -17.56
C GLN A 229 3.18 8.87 -18.06
N PRO A 230 2.15 9.18 -18.86
CA PRO A 230 1.22 8.17 -19.35
C PRO A 230 1.87 7.31 -20.45
N ASN A 231 1.31 6.12 -20.69
CA ASN A 231 1.60 5.36 -21.91
C ASN A 231 1.00 6.07 -23.13
N ALA A 232 1.50 5.77 -24.34
CA ALA A 232 0.93 6.26 -25.61
C ALA A 232 -0.42 5.61 -25.97
N GLY A 233 -1.22 5.22 -24.98
CA GLY A 233 -2.42 4.40 -25.11
C GLY A 233 -2.29 3.05 -24.42
N LEU A 234 -3.30 2.21 -24.58
CA LEU A 234 -3.23 0.81 -24.17
C LEU A 234 -2.43 0.02 -25.23
N PRO A 235 -1.66 -1.00 -24.83
CA PRO A 235 -0.89 -1.79 -25.77
C PRO A 235 -1.82 -2.70 -26.61
N THR A 236 -1.67 -2.63 -27.93
CA THR A 236 -2.29 -3.51 -28.92
C THR A 236 -1.19 -4.19 -29.75
N MET A 237 -1.52 -5.23 -30.52
CA MET A 237 -0.55 -5.88 -31.42
C MET A 237 -0.91 -5.63 -32.87
N LYS A 238 0.04 -5.08 -33.64
CA LYS A 238 -0.06 -4.96 -35.10
C LYS A 238 1.24 -5.45 -35.73
N ASP A 239 1.13 -6.31 -36.75
CA ASP A 239 2.25 -6.85 -37.52
C ASP A 239 3.39 -7.49 -36.70
N GLY A 240 3.07 -8.03 -35.53
CA GLY A 240 4.04 -8.70 -34.66
C GLY A 240 4.77 -7.80 -33.66
N HIS A 241 4.46 -6.50 -33.66
CA HIS A 241 5.01 -5.50 -32.76
C HIS A 241 3.94 -4.94 -31.82
N VAL A 242 4.34 -4.55 -30.61
CA VAL A 242 3.48 -3.83 -29.67
C VAL A 242 3.25 -2.44 -30.22
N HIS A 243 2.00 -2.11 -30.50
CA HIS A 243 1.52 -0.82 -30.95
C HIS A 243 0.74 -0.13 -29.83
N TYR A 244 0.72 1.19 -29.85
CA TYR A 244 -0.02 2.00 -28.90
C TYR A 244 -0.96 2.91 -29.67
N ASP A 245 -2.22 2.96 -29.25
CA ASP A 245 -3.30 3.44 -30.10
C ASP A 245 -3.48 4.97 -30.13
N ILE A 246 -2.70 5.74 -29.36
CA ILE A 246 -2.81 7.21 -29.33
C ILE A 246 -1.64 7.81 -30.09
N GLN A 247 -1.93 8.70 -31.03
CA GLN A 247 -0.93 9.42 -31.84
C GLN A 247 -0.32 10.60 -31.06
N PRO A 248 0.87 11.10 -31.47
CA PRO A 248 1.54 12.25 -30.82
C PRO A 248 0.63 13.46 -30.57
N GLU A 249 -0.17 13.85 -31.56
CA GLU A 249 -1.05 15.02 -31.46
C GLU A 249 -2.15 14.87 -30.42
N GLU A 250 -2.79 13.70 -30.41
CA GLU A 250 -3.83 13.39 -29.43
C GLU A 250 -3.25 13.28 -28.02
N PHE A 251 -2.07 12.66 -27.89
CA PHE A 251 -1.34 12.58 -26.62
C PHE A 251 -1.03 13.98 -26.07
N ALA A 252 -0.42 14.83 -26.90
CA ALA A 252 -0.07 16.20 -26.54
C ALA A 252 -1.30 17.05 -26.18
N GLN A 253 -2.43 16.87 -26.88
CA GLN A 253 -3.67 17.59 -26.59
C GLN A 253 -4.22 17.26 -25.19
N ILE A 254 -4.15 16.00 -24.76
CA ILE A 254 -4.61 15.63 -23.41
C ILE A 254 -3.63 16.13 -22.34
N LEU A 255 -2.32 16.10 -22.61
CA LEU A 255 -1.32 16.61 -21.66
C LEU A 255 -1.37 18.14 -21.54
N GLU A 256 -1.91 18.84 -22.54
CA GLU A 256 -2.29 20.25 -22.43
C GLU A 256 -3.30 20.49 -21.29
N ASP A 257 -4.33 19.62 -21.17
CA ASP A 257 -5.28 19.69 -20.05
C ASP A 257 -4.56 19.45 -18.72
N PHE A 258 -3.66 18.48 -18.64
CA PHE A 258 -2.90 18.18 -17.42
C PHE A 258 -1.99 19.34 -17.01
N ALA A 259 -1.35 19.99 -17.98
CA ALA A 259 -0.58 21.20 -17.76
C ALA A 259 -1.44 22.32 -17.13
N ARG A 260 -2.70 22.47 -17.58
CA ARG A 260 -3.66 23.45 -17.05
C ARG A 260 -4.19 23.09 -15.67
N LEU A 261 -4.26 21.80 -15.34
CA LEU A 261 -4.58 21.31 -13.99
C LEU A 261 -3.45 21.54 -12.97
N GLY A 262 -2.29 22.02 -13.41
CA GLY A 262 -1.16 22.32 -12.53
C GLY A 262 -0.14 21.20 -12.40
N VAL A 263 -0.11 20.25 -13.35
CA VAL A 263 0.98 19.26 -13.41
C VAL A 263 2.31 19.95 -13.73
N SER A 264 3.34 19.60 -12.94
CA SER A 264 4.63 20.28 -12.92
C SER A 264 5.71 19.57 -13.73
N LEU A 265 5.66 18.25 -13.79
CA LEU A 265 6.59 17.40 -14.52
C LEU A 265 5.77 16.57 -15.51
N LEU A 266 6.01 16.76 -16.81
CA LEU A 266 5.34 16.01 -17.88
C LEU A 266 6.37 15.19 -18.65
N GLY A 267 6.03 13.96 -18.99
CA GLY A 267 6.84 13.11 -19.86
C GLY A 267 5.99 12.01 -20.48
N GLY A 268 6.64 10.94 -20.91
CA GLY A 268 5.98 9.77 -21.45
C GLY A 268 6.53 8.48 -20.84
N CYS A 269 5.71 7.43 -20.86
CA CYS A 269 6.13 6.07 -20.52
C CYS A 269 6.04 5.19 -21.78
N CYS A 270 5.62 3.93 -21.66
CA CYS A 270 5.63 2.96 -22.75
C CYS A 270 4.91 3.46 -24.02
N GLY A 271 5.55 3.26 -25.17
CA GLY A 271 5.03 3.68 -26.48
C GLY A 271 5.35 5.10 -26.90
N THR A 272 5.84 5.96 -25.98
CA THR A 272 6.19 7.33 -26.31
C THR A 272 7.60 7.42 -26.93
N THR A 273 7.72 8.18 -28.01
CA THR A 273 8.97 8.44 -28.74
C THR A 273 9.34 9.94 -28.67
N PRO A 274 10.51 10.38 -29.17
CA PRO A 274 10.87 11.80 -29.19
C PRO A 274 9.82 12.70 -29.86
N GLU A 275 9.07 12.19 -30.84
CA GLU A 275 7.97 12.92 -31.49
C GLU A 275 6.84 13.27 -30.51
N TYR A 276 6.43 12.33 -29.66
CA TYR A 276 5.41 12.57 -28.62
C TYR A 276 5.87 13.65 -27.64
N ILE A 277 7.15 13.58 -27.24
CA ILE A 277 7.72 14.51 -26.28
C ILE A 277 7.82 15.92 -26.87
N ALA A 278 8.31 16.05 -28.11
CA ALA A 278 8.42 17.34 -28.79
C ALA A 278 7.04 18.00 -28.95
N GLU A 279 6.02 17.24 -29.36
CA GLU A 279 4.68 17.79 -29.55
C GLU A 279 4.01 18.18 -28.23
N MET A 280 4.18 17.36 -27.18
CA MET A 280 3.73 17.67 -25.83
C MET A 280 4.36 18.96 -25.31
N ILE A 281 5.67 19.13 -25.48
CA ILE A 281 6.38 20.35 -25.08
C ILE A 281 5.87 21.55 -25.87
N GLU A 282 5.67 21.42 -27.19
CA GLU A 282 5.18 22.52 -28.01
C GLU A 282 3.83 23.05 -27.52
N LYS A 283 2.88 22.16 -27.21
CA LYS A 283 1.55 22.55 -26.71
C LYS A 283 1.57 23.09 -25.29
N THR A 284 2.54 22.69 -24.45
CA THR A 284 2.52 22.99 -23.00
C THR A 284 3.50 24.06 -22.55
N LYS A 285 4.58 24.35 -23.31
CA LYS A 285 5.65 25.29 -22.90
C LYS A 285 5.19 26.72 -22.64
N THR A 286 4.13 27.17 -23.31
CA THR A 286 3.58 28.52 -23.14
C THR A 286 2.54 28.61 -22.04
N ILE A 287 2.09 27.47 -21.49
CA ILE A 287 1.08 27.45 -20.43
C ILE A 287 1.79 27.79 -19.11
N PRO A 288 1.42 28.89 -18.43
CA PRO A 288 2.04 29.25 -17.16
C PRO A 288 1.81 28.13 -16.14
N TYR A 289 2.87 27.76 -15.42
CA TYR A 289 2.75 26.83 -14.31
C TYR A 289 2.25 27.57 -13.07
N LYS A 290 1.22 27.01 -12.42
CA LYS A 290 0.78 27.41 -11.09
C LYS A 290 0.53 26.14 -10.30
N MET A 291 1.19 26.00 -9.16
CA MET A 291 0.90 24.91 -8.24
C MET A 291 -0.53 25.05 -7.73
N PRO A 292 -1.34 23.98 -7.71
CA PRO A 292 -2.66 24.00 -7.10
C PRO A 292 -2.59 24.52 -5.66
N ASP A 293 -3.48 25.45 -5.32
CA ASP A 293 -3.57 26.05 -3.99
C ASP A 293 -4.72 25.37 -3.23
N ASN A 294 -4.44 24.18 -2.71
CA ASN A 294 -5.41 23.38 -1.95
C ASN A 294 -5.09 23.45 -0.45
N PRO A 295 -6.11 23.57 0.42
CA PRO A 295 -5.88 23.53 1.86
C PRO A 295 -5.43 22.13 2.29
N ARG A 296 -4.33 22.07 3.03
CA ARG A 296 -3.88 20.83 3.66
C ARG A 296 -4.88 20.39 4.71
N LYS A 297 -5.18 19.09 4.75
CA LYS A 297 -6.09 18.49 5.73
C LYS A 297 -5.32 17.54 6.63
N ALA A 298 -5.75 17.44 7.88
CA ALA A 298 -5.25 16.45 8.81
C ALA A 298 -5.69 15.06 8.34
N GLY A 299 -4.75 14.13 8.24
CA GLY A 299 -5.05 12.78 7.78
C GLY A 299 -3.92 11.78 8.05
N ILE A 300 -4.34 10.56 8.35
CA ILE A 300 -3.49 9.37 8.50
C ILE A 300 -4.00 8.26 7.59
N CYS A 301 -3.15 7.30 7.25
CA CYS A 301 -3.51 6.27 6.29
C CYS A 301 -2.81 4.94 6.54
N SER A 302 -3.49 3.85 6.20
CA SER A 302 -2.86 2.60 5.79
C SER A 302 -2.58 2.66 4.28
N ALA A 303 -2.05 1.58 3.70
CA ALA A 303 -1.91 1.48 2.25
C ALA A 303 -3.23 1.66 1.48
N SER A 304 -4.34 1.13 1.98
CA SER A 304 -5.60 1.04 1.23
C SER A 304 -6.70 1.99 1.73
N SER A 305 -6.55 2.58 2.91
CA SER A 305 -7.55 3.46 3.52
C SER A 305 -6.94 4.73 4.10
N VAL A 306 -7.70 5.82 4.01
CA VAL A 306 -7.36 7.13 4.57
C VAL A 306 -8.43 7.56 5.56
N VAL A 307 -8.00 8.11 6.68
CA VAL A 307 -8.86 8.78 7.65
C VAL A 307 -8.46 10.25 7.71
N ASP A 308 -9.32 11.11 7.18
CA ASP A 308 -9.29 12.55 7.47
C ASP A 308 -9.93 12.82 8.85
N PHE A 309 -9.77 14.03 9.38
CA PHE A 309 -10.36 14.43 10.66
C PHE A 309 -11.40 15.55 10.48
N GLU A 310 -12.15 15.53 9.39
CA GLU A 310 -13.22 16.51 9.13
C GLU A 310 -14.56 16.14 9.82
N ASP A 311 -14.66 14.91 10.31
CA ASP A 311 -15.72 14.41 11.18
C ASP A 311 -15.11 13.68 12.39
N ILE A 312 -15.92 13.26 13.35
CA ILE A 312 -15.49 12.55 14.56
C ILE A 312 -14.92 11.18 14.21
N ARG A 313 -13.67 10.93 14.62
CA ARG A 313 -12.96 9.67 14.35
C ARG A 313 -12.73 8.87 15.62
N ILE A 314 -13.42 7.74 15.74
CA ILE A 314 -13.27 6.79 16.86
C ILE A 314 -11.92 6.07 16.76
N ILE A 315 -11.09 6.22 17.79
CA ILE A 315 -9.84 5.47 17.97
C ILE A 315 -10.11 4.31 18.94
N GLY A 316 -10.00 3.07 18.46
CA GLY A 316 -10.26 1.87 19.24
C GLY A 316 -9.16 1.56 20.25
N GLU A 317 -9.51 1.50 21.54
CA GLU A 317 -8.56 1.38 22.66
C GLU A 317 -8.24 -0.05 23.13
N ARG A 318 -8.77 -1.09 22.46
CA ARG A 318 -8.76 -2.44 23.02
C ARG A 318 -7.43 -3.18 22.88
N LEU A 319 -6.58 -2.83 21.92
CA LEU A 319 -5.22 -3.38 21.75
C LEU A 319 -4.21 -2.69 22.68
N ASN A 320 -4.47 -2.77 23.98
CA ASN A 320 -3.61 -2.25 25.03
C ASN A 320 -3.64 -3.22 26.23
N PRO A 321 -2.52 -3.86 26.61
CA PRO A 321 -2.49 -4.89 27.64
C PRO A 321 -2.72 -4.34 29.06
N THR A 322 -2.68 -3.04 29.28
CA THR A 322 -2.87 -2.43 30.60
C THR A 322 -4.24 -2.79 31.19
N GLY A 323 -4.24 -3.53 32.30
CA GLY A 323 -5.45 -4.01 32.97
C GLY A 323 -6.24 -5.12 32.23
N LYS A 324 -5.79 -5.57 31.05
CA LYS A 324 -6.49 -6.57 30.22
C LYS A 324 -5.84 -7.95 30.32
N LYS A 325 -6.23 -8.73 31.34
CA LYS A 325 -5.68 -10.08 31.60
C LYS A 325 -5.67 -11.03 30.38
N PRO A 326 -6.71 -11.09 29.53
CA PRO A 326 -6.69 -11.98 28.36
C PRO A 326 -5.63 -11.60 27.33
N LEU A 327 -5.48 -10.31 27.03
CA LEU A 327 -4.46 -9.82 26.10
C LEU A 327 -3.05 -10.04 26.69
N GLN A 328 -2.85 -9.76 27.98
CA GLN A 328 -1.58 -10.05 28.65
C GLN A 328 -1.20 -11.54 28.58
N ALA A 329 -2.17 -12.44 28.76
CA ALA A 329 -1.93 -13.88 28.65
C ALA A 329 -1.55 -14.27 27.20
N ALA A 330 -2.25 -13.71 26.21
CA ALA A 330 -1.96 -13.95 24.79
C ALA A 330 -0.56 -13.46 24.39
N LEU A 331 -0.14 -12.27 24.84
CA LEU A 331 1.21 -11.76 24.58
C LEU A 331 2.29 -12.67 25.21
N ARG A 332 2.10 -13.12 26.46
CA ARG A 332 3.04 -14.05 27.13
C ARG A 332 3.15 -15.41 26.45
N SER A 333 2.08 -15.87 25.79
CA SER A 333 2.08 -17.11 25.01
C SER A 333 2.38 -16.89 23.53
N GLU A 334 2.87 -15.70 23.14
CA GLU A 334 3.12 -15.29 21.75
C GLU A 334 1.95 -15.48 20.78
N ASN A 335 0.72 -15.46 21.26
CA ASN A 335 -0.48 -15.67 20.47
C ASN A 335 -0.90 -14.36 19.78
N MET A 336 -0.34 -14.11 18.57
CA MET A 336 -0.70 -12.95 17.76
C MET A 336 -2.09 -13.05 17.13
N ASP A 337 -2.64 -14.25 16.95
CA ASP A 337 -4.00 -14.42 16.44
C ASP A 337 -5.04 -13.75 17.36
N PHE A 338 -4.81 -13.75 18.68
CA PHE A 338 -5.64 -13.00 19.62
C PHE A 338 -5.59 -11.48 19.34
N VAL A 339 -4.39 -10.93 19.07
CA VAL A 339 -4.17 -9.51 18.76
C VAL A 339 -4.88 -9.14 17.46
N VAL A 340 -4.71 -9.96 16.42
CA VAL A 340 -5.37 -9.77 15.11
C VAL A 340 -6.89 -9.84 15.24
N ARG A 341 -7.43 -10.82 15.98
CA ARG A 341 -8.87 -10.97 16.19
C ARG A 341 -9.47 -9.79 16.94
N GLU A 342 -8.77 -9.27 17.95
CA GLU A 342 -9.19 -8.06 18.67
C GLU A 342 -9.13 -6.81 17.77
N ALA A 343 -8.16 -6.73 16.84
CA ALA A 343 -8.14 -5.69 15.82
C ALA A 343 -9.39 -5.76 14.92
N ILE A 344 -9.67 -6.93 14.34
CA ILE A 344 -10.84 -7.16 13.47
C ILE A 344 -12.15 -6.85 14.20
N ASN A 345 -12.29 -7.30 15.46
CA ASN A 345 -13.49 -7.03 16.25
C ASN A 345 -13.73 -5.52 16.43
N GLN A 346 -12.67 -4.74 16.66
CA GLN A 346 -12.81 -3.29 16.76
C GLN A 346 -13.21 -2.63 15.45
N VAL A 347 -12.72 -3.13 14.30
CA VAL A 347 -13.17 -2.68 12.97
C VAL A 347 -14.68 -2.91 12.84
N GLU A 348 -15.15 -4.13 13.11
CA GLU A 348 -16.57 -4.51 13.03
C GLU A 348 -17.45 -3.70 14.00
N GLN A 349 -16.89 -3.27 15.14
CA GLN A 349 -17.57 -2.43 16.11
C GLN A 349 -17.65 -0.95 15.71
N GLY A 350 -16.98 -0.54 14.63
CA GLY A 350 -17.02 0.82 14.09
C GLY A 350 -15.84 1.71 14.50
N ALA A 351 -14.68 1.14 14.82
CA ALA A 351 -13.45 1.93 14.92
C ALA A 351 -13.07 2.49 13.55
N HIS A 352 -12.48 3.69 13.53
CA HIS A 352 -11.90 4.28 12.32
C HIS A 352 -10.36 4.18 12.34
N ILE A 353 -9.79 4.15 13.54
CA ILE A 353 -8.34 4.05 13.81
C ILE A 353 -8.18 3.02 14.93
N LEU A 354 -7.09 2.25 14.92
CA LEU A 354 -6.76 1.35 16.03
C LEU A 354 -5.55 1.87 16.81
N ASP A 355 -5.71 2.07 18.11
CA ASP A 355 -4.60 2.31 19.03
C ASP A 355 -3.92 0.98 19.35
N VAL A 356 -2.62 0.87 19.08
CA VAL A 356 -1.83 -0.36 19.24
C VAL A 356 -0.71 -0.11 20.25
N ASN A 357 -0.88 -0.64 21.45
CA ASN A 357 0.08 -0.61 22.53
C ASN A 357 0.45 -2.05 22.93
N MET A 358 1.75 -2.35 22.99
CA MET A 358 2.28 -3.66 23.42
C MET A 358 3.19 -3.57 24.65
N GLY A 359 3.13 -2.45 25.37
CA GLY A 359 3.92 -2.21 26.57
C GLY A 359 3.45 -3.11 27.71
N MET A 360 4.32 -4.02 28.15
CA MET A 360 4.07 -4.85 29.32
C MET A 360 5.36 -4.99 30.15
N PRO A 361 5.27 -4.97 31.49
CA PRO A 361 6.42 -5.30 32.33
C PRO A 361 6.98 -6.68 31.96
N ASP A 362 8.30 -6.80 32.00
CA ASP A 362 9.05 -8.05 31.81
C ASP A 362 8.99 -8.66 30.39
N MET A 363 8.64 -7.86 29.37
CA MET A 363 8.69 -8.28 27.96
C MET A 363 9.47 -7.30 27.08
N ASP A 364 9.95 -7.79 25.94
CA ASP A 364 10.58 -6.97 24.90
C ASP A 364 9.51 -6.23 24.08
N GLU A 365 9.20 -5.01 24.50
CA GLU A 365 8.23 -4.13 23.85
C GLU A 365 8.62 -3.80 22.39
N VAL A 366 9.91 -3.68 22.08
CA VAL A 366 10.38 -3.35 20.73
C VAL A 366 10.01 -4.46 19.76
N SER A 367 10.34 -5.71 20.11
CA SER A 367 10.01 -6.87 19.30
C SER A 367 8.50 -7.11 19.20
N LEU A 368 7.77 -7.02 20.31
CA LEU A 368 6.34 -7.26 20.34
C LEU A 368 5.54 -6.22 19.55
N LEU A 369 5.85 -4.93 19.70
CA LEU A 369 5.15 -3.88 18.98
C LEU A 369 5.40 -4.02 17.48
N LYS A 370 6.65 -4.27 17.07
CA LYS A 370 7.00 -4.54 15.66
C LYS A 370 6.20 -5.72 15.08
N LYS A 371 6.13 -6.84 15.81
CA LYS A 371 5.36 -8.03 15.41
C LYS A 371 3.86 -7.73 15.31
N ALA A 372 3.30 -7.03 16.30
CA ALA A 372 1.89 -6.65 16.31
C ALA A 372 1.53 -5.72 15.14
N ILE A 373 2.36 -4.73 14.83
CA ILE A 373 2.13 -3.82 13.70
C ILE A 373 2.11 -4.59 12.37
N LEU A 374 3.07 -5.49 12.13
CA LEU A 374 3.10 -6.33 10.92
C LEU A 374 1.84 -7.19 10.78
N GLU A 375 1.39 -7.82 11.86
CA GLU A 375 0.25 -8.72 11.82
C GLU A 375 -1.09 -7.99 11.68
N VAL A 376 -1.25 -6.87 12.40
CA VAL A 376 -2.48 -6.06 12.37
C VAL A 376 -2.62 -5.38 11.01
N GLN A 377 -1.58 -4.71 10.49
CA GLN A 377 -1.68 -4.01 9.21
C GLN A 377 -1.94 -4.94 8.01
N ALA A 378 -1.56 -6.22 8.14
CA ALA A 378 -1.85 -7.23 7.13
C ALA A 378 -3.29 -7.76 7.20
N ALA A 379 -3.95 -7.64 8.37
CA ALA A 379 -5.30 -8.16 8.59
C ALA A 379 -6.40 -7.11 8.41
N VAL A 380 -6.12 -5.84 8.73
CA VAL A 380 -7.11 -4.76 8.68
C VAL A 380 -6.63 -3.61 7.81
N SER A 381 -7.60 -2.92 7.19
CA SER A 381 -7.33 -1.75 6.35
C SER A 381 -7.31 -0.44 7.12
N LEU A 382 -7.66 -0.41 8.41
CA LEU A 382 -7.70 0.84 9.19
C LEU A 382 -6.29 1.38 9.47
N PRO A 383 -6.12 2.72 9.48
CA PRO A 383 -4.89 3.35 9.97
C PRO A 383 -4.62 3.03 11.45
N LEU A 384 -3.35 3.05 11.84
CA LEU A 384 -2.91 2.74 13.20
C LEU A 384 -2.41 4.00 13.94
N GLN A 385 -2.81 4.10 15.20
CA GLN A 385 -2.15 4.92 16.20
C GLN A 385 -1.15 4.02 16.93
N ILE A 386 0.15 4.30 16.80
CA ILE A 386 1.22 3.49 17.35
C ILE A 386 1.57 4.05 18.74
N ASP A 387 1.23 3.30 19.79
CA ASP A 387 1.32 3.74 21.18
C ASP A 387 2.44 3.02 21.95
N SER A 388 3.42 3.80 22.40
CA SER A 388 4.50 3.30 23.25
C SER A 388 5.21 4.44 23.98
N SER A 389 5.70 4.13 25.19
CA SER A 389 6.61 5.01 25.93
C SER A 389 8.09 4.76 25.61
N ASN A 390 8.39 3.71 24.84
CA ASN A 390 9.73 3.33 24.44
C ASN A 390 10.05 3.94 23.05
N VAL A 391 10.97 4.89 23.03
CA VAL A 391 11.40 5.62 21.82
C VAL A 391 11.86 4.66 20.71
N GLN A 392 12.62 3.62 21.06
CA GLN A 392 13.13 2.64 20.09
C GLN A 392 11.98 1.79 19.52
N ALA A 393 11.03 1.39 20.35
CA ALA A 393 9.86 0.64 19.89
C ALA A 393 9.01 1.46 18.91
N LEU A 394 8.81 2.76 19.20
CA LEU A 394 8.13 3.69 18.30
C LEU A 394 8.86 3.81 16.96
N GLU A 395 10.17 4.09 16.98
CA GLU A 395 10.96 4.27 15.74
C GLU A 395 10.92 3.01 14.85
N GLU A 396 11.16 1.84 15.42
CA GLU A 396 11.12 0.57 14.69
C GLU A 396 9.72 0.30 14.11
N ALA A 397 8.66 0.58 14.88
CA ALA A 397 7.28 0.37 14.45
C ALA A 397 6.86 1.32 13.32
N VAL A 398 7.19 2.61 13.38
CA VAL A 398 6.83 3.58 12.33
C VAL A 398 7.65 3.37 11.05
N ARG A 399 8.89 2.87 11.17
CA ARG A 399 9.75 2.54 10.03
C ARG A 399 9.08 1.50 9.14
N ILE A 400 8.54 0.43 9.73
CA ILE A 400 7.92 -0.71 9.03
C ILE A 400 6.40 -0.59 8.83
N TYR A 401 5.81 0.56 9.16
CA TYR A 401 4.38 0.76 8.94
C TYR A 401 4.07 1.09 7.48
N ASN A 402 3.08 0.42 6.87
CA ASN A 402 2.68 0.64 5.48
C ASN A 402 1.61 1.74 5.39
N GLY A 403 2.08 2.99 5.38
CA GLY A 403 1.26 4.19 5.34
C GLY A 403 1.81 5.30 6.25
N LYS A 404 0.92 6.21 6.65
CA LYS A 404 1.20 7.31 7.58
C LYS A 404 0.47 7.08 8.92
N PRO A 405 1.19 6.73 10.01
CA PRO A 405 0.56 6.47 11.31
C PRO A 405 0.41 7.75 12.14
N LEU A 406 -0.32 7.64 13.25
CA LEU A 406 -0.30 8.61 14.35
C LEU A 406 0.59 8.09 15.48
N ILE A 407 1.67 8.80 15.82
CA ILE A 407 2.51 8.46 16.98
C ILE A 407 1.81 8.89 18.26
N ASN A 408 1.63 7.96 19.20
CA ASN A 408 1.19 8.21 20.57
C ASN A 408 2.35 7.83 21.51
N SER A 409 3.09 8.77 22.09
CA SER A 409 2.93 10.23 22.01
C SER A 409 4.24 10.97 22.27
N VAL A 410 4.20 12.29 22.05
CA VAL A 410 5.18 13.26 22.56
C VAL A 410 4.57 14.04 23.72
N ASN A 411 5.37 14.57 24.64
CA ASN A 411 4.90 15.48 25.68
C ASN A 411 5.79 16.73 25.78
N GLY A 412 5.41 17.67 26.64
CA GLY A 412 6.10 18.96 26.82
C GLY A 412 7.48 18.88 27.47
N LYS A 413 7.91 17.70 27.95
CA LYS A 413 9.25 17.55 28.51
C LYS A 413 10.30 17.66 27.41
N LYS A 414 11.40 18.35 27.72
CA LYS A 414 12.49 18.57 26.75
C LYS A 414 13.00 17.29 26.10
N GLU A 415 13.29 16.24 26.88
CA GLU A 415 13.77 14.95 26.35
C GLU A 415 12.78 14.30 25.39
N SER A 416 11.47 14.36 25.69
CA SER A 416 10.43 13.78 24.83
C SER A 416 10.37 14.50 23.48
N LEU A 417 10.41 15.84 23.49
CA LEU A 417 10.43 16.65 22.27
C LEU A 417 11.67 16.38 21.41
N GLU A 418 12.84 16.28 22.04
CA GLU A 418 14.12 16.04 21.35
C GLU A 418 14.25 14.62 20.79
N GLN A 419 13.54 13.64 21.33
CA GLN A 419 13.58 12.25 20.88
C GLN A 419 12.47 11.92 19.87
N ILE A 420 11.22 12.34 20.12
CA ILE A 420 10.05 11.89 19.35
C ILE A 420 9.80 12.72 18.09
N LEU A 421 9.93 14.05 18.16
CA LEU A 421 9.64 14.90 17.01
C LEU A 421 10.58 14.65 15.82
N PRO A 422 11.89 14.39 16.01
CA PRO A 422 12.75 13.98 14.89
C PRO A 422 12.30 12.67 14.23
N ILE A 423 11.80 11.70 14.99
CA ILE A 423 11.22 10.45 14.45
C ILE A 423 10.00 10.77 13.59
N ALA A 424 9.07 11.57 14.11
CA ALA A 424 7.87 11.99 13.37
C ALA A 424 8.24 12.70 12.05
N LYS A 425 9.24 13.59 12.08
CA LYS A 425 9.73 14.29 10.90
C LYS A 425 10.44 13.36 9.91
N LYS A 426 11.23 12.41 10.40
CA LYS A 426 12.00 11.47 9.57
C LYS A 426 11.09 10.55 8.75
N TYR A 427 10.09 9.96 9.42
CA TYR A 427 9.17 8.98 8.82
C TYR A 427 7.84 9.57 8.35
N GLY A 428 7.64 10.89 8.49
CA GLY A 428 6.49 11.59 7.94
C GLY A 428 5.17 11.33 8.65
N THR A 429 5.20 11.03 9.95
CA THR A 429 4.03 10.61 10.73
C THR A 429 3.25 11.81 11.26
N ALA A 430 1.98 11.60 11.60
CA ALA A 430 1.31 12.50 12.54
C ALA A 430 1.81 12.24 13.96
N VAL A 431 1.65 13.20 14.86
CA VAL A 431 2.08 13.09 16.26
C VAL A 431 1.03 13.61 17.23
N LEU A 432 0.77 12.84 18.28
CA LEU A 432 -0.07 13.23 19.40
C LEU A 432 0.77 13.82 20.54
N GLY A 433 0.54 15.09 20.85
CA GLY A 433 1.13 15.79 21.98
C GLY A 433 0.27 15.72 23.23
N LEU A 434 0.82 15.21 24.32
CA LEU A 434 0.18 15.22 25.64
C LEU A 434 0.48 16.52 26.37
N ALA A 435 -0.56 17.20 26.88
CA ALA A 435 -0.45 18.43 27.65
C ALA A 435 0.08 18.20 29.08
N LEU A 436 1.28 17.61 29.19
CA LEU A 436 2.05 17.43 30.43
C LEU A 436 3.51 17.85 30.21
N ASP A 437 4.16 18.30 31.27
CA ASP A 437 5.57 18.73 31.25
C ASP A 437 6.35 18.11 32.44
N GLU A 438 7.50 18.68 32.80
CA GLU A 438 8.33 18.26 33.92
C GLU A 438 7.60 18.32 35.28
N ARG A 439 6.59 19.20 35.40
CA ARG A 439 5.76 19.37 36.61
C ARG A 439 4.58 18.40 36.65
N GLY A 440 4.39 17.58 35.61
CA GLY A 440 3.27 16.66 35.47
C GLY A 440 2.13 17.27 34.67
N ILE A 441 0.89 16.90 35.03
CA ILE A 441 -0.31 17.42 34.35
C ILE A 441 -0.68 18.76 34.99
N PRO A 442 -0.72 19.87 34.23
CA PRO A 442 -1.13 21.15 34.79
C PRO A 442 -2.59 21.15 35.29
N GLU A 443 -2.84 21.92 36.35
CA GLU A 443 -4.15 21.97 37.02
C GLU A 443 -5.16 22.84 36.27
N THR A 444 -4.71 23.86 35.53
CA THR A 444 -5.59 24.79 34.81
C THR A 444 -5.62 24.52 33.32
N ALA A 445 -6.74 24.87 32.67
CA ALA A 445 -6.86 24.78 31.23
C ALA A 445 -5.88 25.69 30.48
N GLU A 446 -5.58 26.86 31.05
CA GLU A 446 -4.63 27.84 30.51
C GLU A 446 -3.20 27.28 30.52
N ASP A 447 -2.76 26.67 31.62
CA ASP A 447 -1.42 26.08 31.68
C ASP A 447 -1.28 24.86 30.73
N ARG A 448 -2.36 24.08 30.55
CA ARG A 448 -2.38 23.00 29.54
C ARG A 448 -2.26 23.55 28.12
N LEU A 449 -2.90 24.69 27.83
CA LEU A 449 -2.75 25.37 26.56
C LEU A 449 -1.30 25.85 26.35
N GLU A 450 -0.62 26.34 27.40
CA GLU A 450 0.80 26.73 27.30
C GLU A 450 1.69 25.55 26.91
N VAL A 451 1.51 24.40 27.55
CA VAL A 451 2.24 23.17 27.21
C VAL A 451 1.94 22.74 25.77
N ALA A 452 0.65 22.72 25.38
CA ALA A 452 0.25 22.39 24.01
C ALA A 452 0.87 23.35 22.98
N THR A 453 0.90 24.64 23.29
CA THR A 453 1.52 25.68 22.45
C THR A 453 3.02 25.41 22.27
N HIS A 454 3.70 25.03 23.35
CA HIS A 454 5.12 24.68 23.30
C HIS A 454 5.38 23.49 22.37
N ILE A 455 4.60 22.41 22.50
CA ILE A 455 4.71 21.22 21.65
C ILE A 455 4.48 21.58 20.17
N VAL A 456 3.40 22.32 19.88
CA VAL A 456 3.05 22.74 18.51
C VAL A 456 4.17 23.58 17.90
N ASN A 457 4.66 24.59 18.61
CA ASN A 457 5.74 25.45 18.12
C ASN A 457 7.00 24.64 17.81
N ARG A 458 7.39 23.71 18.71
CA ARG A 458 8.57 22.88 18.49
C ARG A 458 8.44 21.96 17.28
N ALA A 459 7.26 21.39 17.05
CA ALA A 459 6.99 20.57 15.88
C ALA A 459 7.04 21.40 14.58
N LEU A 460 6.45 22.60 14.58
CA LEU A 460 6.51 23.53 13.44
C LEU A 460 7.94 23.97 13.12
N GLU A 461 8.78 24.24 14.13
CA GLU A 461 10.21 24.56 13.95
C GLU A 461 10.99 23.44 13.24
N LEU A 462 10.61 22.18 13.46
CA LEU A 462 11.20 21.02 12.79
C LEU A 462 10.59 20.77 11.40
N GLY A 463 9.65 21.61 10.97
CA GLY A 463 8.95 21.48 9.70
C GLY A 463 7.93 20.34 9.67
N ILE A 464 7.38 19.95 10.82
CA ILE A 464 6.19 19.11 10.88
C ILE A 464 4.99 20.02 10.63
N PRO A 465 4.16 19.76 9.61
CA PRO A 465 3.01 20.61 9.32
C PRO A 465 2.00 20.62 10.46
N LYS A 466 1.28 21.73 10.60
CA LYS A 466 0.28 21.92 11.67
C LYS A 466 -0.80 20.84 11.66
N GLU A 467 -1.21 20.41 10.48
CA GLU A 467 -2.27 19.42 10.28
C GLU A 467 -1.84 18.00 10.69
N ASP A 468 -0.54 17.79 10.93
CA ASP A 468 0.01 16.53 11.43
C ASP A 468 0.22 16.54 12.96
N ILE A 469 -0.17 17.62 13.64
CA ILE A 469 -0.04 17.78 15.09
C ILE A 469 -1.42 17.66 15.74
N PHE A 470 -1.53 16.73 16.68
CA PHE A 470 -2.72 16.47 17.48
C PHE A 470 -2.42 16.74 18.94
N ILE A 471 -3.41 17.13 19.75
CA ILE A 471 -3.22 17.40 21.17
C ILE A 471 -4.22 16.63 22.04
N ASP A 472 -3.70 15.91 23.04
CA ASP A 472 -4.46 15.35 24.15
C ASP A 472 -4.31 16.25 25.38
N CYS A 473 -5.44 16.82 25.81
CA CYS A 473 -5.51 17.70 26.99
C CYS A 473 -5.55 16.94 28.32
N LEU A 474 -5.40 15.62 28.29
CA LEU A 474 -5.35 14.66 29.38
C LEU A 474 -6.61 14.60 30.22
N VAL A 475 -7.34 13.50 30.08
CA VAL A 475 -8.44 13.15 30.99
C VAL A 475 -7.87 12.59 32.29
N VAL A 476 -8.22 13.22 33.41
CA VAL A 476 -7.88 12.74 34.75
C VAL A 476 -9.00 11.87 35.34
N THR A 477 -8.65 11.01 36.30
CA THR A 477 -9.61 10.16 37.00
C THR A 477 -10.50 10.99 37.95
N ALA A 478 -11.81 11.03 37.69
CA ALA A 478 -12.75 11.87 38.45
C ALA A 478 -12.85 11.49 39.94
N SER A 479 -12.70 10.20 40.28
CA SER A 479 -12.74 9.74 41.68
C SER A 479 -11.59 10.28 42.54
N ALA A 480 -10.49 10.68 41.92
CA ALA A 480 -9.30 11.21 42.61
C ALA A 480 -9.16 12.73 42.43
N GLN A 481 -9.47 13.25 41.23
CA GLN A 481 -9.15 14.63 40.83
C GLN A 481 -10.37 15.31 40.18
N GLN A 482 -11.53 15.22 40.83
CA GLN A 482 -12.82 15.67 40.28
C GLN A 482 -12.81 17.13 39.78
N ALA A 483 -12.11 18.03 40.47
CA ALA A 483 -12.02 19.45 40.11
C ALA A 483 -11.32 19.69 38.76
N LEU A 484 -10.43 18.78 38.34
CA LEU A 484 -9.65 18.90 37.10
C LEU A 484 -10.42 18.40 35.86
N VAL A 485 -11.52 17.65 36.03
CA VAL A 485 -12.30 17.12 34.91
C VAL A 485 -12.86 18.24 34.04
N LYS A 486 -13.40 19.30 34.68
CA LYS A 486 -13.88 20.50 33.97
C LYS A 486 -12.74 21.26 33.28
N GLU A 487 -11.52 21.22 33.83
CA GLU A 487 -10.36 21.88 33.26
C GLU A 487 -9.88 21.15 32.00
N THR A 488 -9.97 19.82 31.94
CA THR A 488 -9.76 19.05 30.69
C THR A 488 -10.70 19.53 29.59
N LEU A 489 -12.01 19.68 29.87
CA LEU A 489 -12.99 20.15 28.88
C LEU A 489 -12.69 21.57 28.41
N ARG A 490 -12.40 22.49 29.34
CA ARG A 490 -11.99 23.86 29.02
C ARG A 490 -10.72 23.89 28.17
N ALA A 491 -9.74 23.03 28.47
CA ALA A 491 -8.48 22.94 27.72
C ALA A 491 -8.69 22.49 26.28
N VAL A 492 -9.56 21.49 26.03
CA VAL A 492 -9.93 21.06 24.66
C VAL A 492 -10.44 22.25 23.85
N LYS A 493 -11.37 23.02 24.41
CA LYS A 493 -11.91 24.22 23.75
C LYS A 493 -10.83 25.26 23.47
N LEU A 494 -9.97 25.54 24.45
CA LEU A 494 -8.89 26.50 24.29
C LEU A 494 -7.90 26.07 23.20
N VAL A 495 -7.49 24.80 23.18
CA VAL A 495 -6.58 24.26 22.17
C VAL A 495 -7.23 24.33 20.79
N LYS A 496 -8.50 23.95 20.66
CA LYS A 496 -9.25 24.03 19.40
C LYS A 496 -9.34 25.47 18.89
N ASP A 497 -9.74 26.41 19.75
CA ASP A 497 -10.00 27.81 19.38
C ASP A 497 -8.70 28.61 19.14
N ARG A 498 -7.62 28.32 19.89
CA ARG A 498 -6.37 29.10 19.87
C ARG A 498 -5.30 28.51 18.98
N LEU A 499 -5.12 27.19 19.04
CA LEU A 499 -4.09 26.51 18.25
C LEU A 499 -4.65 26.02 16.93
N GLY A 500 -5.95 25.68 16.84
CA GLY A 500 -6.55 25.20 15.59
C GLY A 500 -5.98 23.86 15.11
N VAL A 501 -5.41 23.08 16.02
CA VAL A 501 -4.97 21.70 15.79
C VAL A 501 -6.11 20.73 16.12
N LYS A 502 -6.00 19.48 15.68
CA LYS A 502 -6.99 18.45 16.02
C LYS A 502 -6.76 17.98 17.46
N THR A 503 -7.85 17.61 18.13
CA THR A 503 -7.82 17.19 19.54
C THR A 503 -8.22 15.73 19.70
N VAL A 504 -7.49 15.03 20.57
CA VAL A 504 -7.68 13.61 20.90
C VAL A 504 -7.91 13.51 22.40
N LEU A 505 -8.73 12.57 22.88
CA LEU A 505 -8.86 12.32 24.32
C LEU A 505 -9.14 10.85 24.63
N GLY A 506 -8.40 10.30 25.60
CA GLY A 506 -8.74 9.05 26.28
C GLY A 506 -9.95 9.18 27.21
N ILE A 507 -11.17 9.03 26.67
CA ILE A 507 -12.40 9.28 27.43
C ILE A 507 -12.57 8.33 28.61
N SER A 508 -12.20 7.05 28.44
CA SER A 508 -12.39 6.00 29.43
C SER A 508 -11.66 6.25 30.77
N ASN A 509 -10.67 7.15 30.79
CA ASN A 509 -9.88 7.46 31.99
C ASN A 509 -10.69 8.15 33.09
N VAL A 510 -11.70 8.94 32.72
CA VAL A 510 -12.49 9.74 33.68
C VAL A 510 -13.17 8.88 34.75
N SER A 511 -13.59 7.68 34.37
CA SER A 511 -14.46 6.81 35.18
C SER A 511 -13.72 5.77 36.01
N PHE A 512 -12.38 5.75 35.99
CA PHE A 512 -11.63 4.78 36.78
C PHE A 512 -11.96 4.89 38.28
N GLY A 513 -12.18 3.74 38.92
CA GLY A 513 -12.58 3.65 40.33
C GLY A 513 -14.04 3.98 40.64
N LEU A 514 -14.88 4.27 39.65
CA LEU A 514 -16.31 4.57 39.84
C LEU A 514 -17.22 3.44 39.31
N PRO A 515 -18.36 3.18 39.95
CA PRO A 515 -19.35 2.23 39.44
C PRO A 515 -20.08 2.79 38.21
N GLN A 516 -20.70 1.92 37.41
CA GLN A 516 -21.49 2.32 36.24
C GLN A 516 -20.72 3.25 35.28
N ARG A 517 -19.44 2.93 35.04
CA ARG A 517 -18.51 3.67 34.17
C ARG A 517 -19.10 4.13 32.83
N PRO A 518 -19.91 3.32 32.10
CA PRO A 518 -20.50 3.75 30.83
C PRO A 518 -21.33 5.05 30.93
N ILE A 519 -22.02 5.29 32.05
CA ILE A 519 -22.78 6.52 32.26
C ILE A 519 -21.85 7.74 32.25
N ILE A 520 -20.75 7.66 33.00
CA ILE A 520 -19.79 8.77 33.10
C ILE A 520 -19.07 8.97 31.77
N ASN A 521 -18.60 7.88 31.14
CA ASN A 521 -17.89 7.93 29.86
C ASN A 521 -18.76 8.61 28.79
N ARG A 522 -20.03 8.21 28.65
CA ARG A 522 -20.97 8.76 27.66
C ARG A 522 -21.19 10.26 27.84
N ASN A 523 -21.42 10.69 29.08
CA ASN A 523 -21.66 12.11 29.37
C ASN A 523 -20.38 12.94 29.22
N MET A 524 -19.22 12.40 29.58
CA MET A 524 -17.93 13.04 29.34
C MET A 524 -17.65 13.19 27.85
N LEU A 525 -17.92 12.15 27.05
CA LEU A 525 -17.77 12.20 25.59
C LEU A 525 -18.65 13.30 24.99
N ALA A 526 -19.94 13.31 25.30
CA ALA A 526 -20.86 14.34 24.80
C ALA A 526 -20.40 15.76 25.18
N ALA A 527 -19.94 15.95 26.42
CA ALA A 527 -19.39 17.23 26.85
C ALA A 527 -18.11 17.61 26.09
N ALA A 528 -17.21 16.66 25.86
CA ALA A 528 -15.95 16.89 25.14
C ALA A 528 -16.16 17.20 23.65
N LEU A 529 -17.10 16.51 22.99
CA LEU A 529 -17.50 16.79 21.60
C LEU A 529 -17.98 18.24 21.47
N MET A 530 -18.81 18.72 22.40
CA MET A 530 -19.24 20.13 22.43
C MET A 530 -18.10 21.13 22.66
N GLN A 531 -16.96 20.71 23.19
CA GLN A 531 -15.75 21.55 23.31
C GLN A 531 -14.84 21.49 22.08
N GLY A 532 -15.17 20.66 21.08
CA GLY A 532 -14.41 20.54 19.84
C GLY A 532 -13.47 19.33 19.76
N LEU A 533 -13.74 18.27 20.53
CA LEU A 533 -13.05 16.98 20.41
C LEU A 533 -13.20 16.40 19.00
N ASP A 534 -12.08 16.04 18.35
CA ASP A 534 -12.09 15.45 17.00
C ASP A 534 -12.03 13.93 17.02
N ALA A 535 -11.24 13.34 17.94
CA ALA A 535 -11.00 11.91 17.96
C ALA A 535 -10.98 11.33 19.38
N PRO A 536 -12.08 10.72 19.86
CA PRO A 536 -12.07 10.01 21.13
C PRO A 536 -11.33 8.67 21.02
N ILE A 537 -10.40 8.42 21.95
CA ILE A 537 -9.89 7.08 22.25
C ILE A 537 -10.89 6.43 23.21
N MET A 538 -11.53 5.36 22.74
CA MET A 538 -12.63 4.70 23.44
C MET A 538 -12.84 3.25 22.96
N ASN A 539 -13.64 2.48 23.70
CA ASN A 539 -14.11 1.17 23.24
C ASN A 539 -15.18 1.33 22.13
N PRO A 540 -14.92 0.93 20.88
CA PRO A 540 -15.89 1.06 19.78
C PRO A 540 -17.14 0.19 19.99
N GLY A 541 -17.04 -0.87 20.80
CA GLY A 541 -18.17 -1.73 21.17
C GLY A 541 -19.16 -1.11 22.17
N ASP A 542 -18.87 0.06 22.75
CA ASP A 542 -19.79 0.74 23.66
C ASP A 542 -20.91 1.44 22.86
N ALA A 543 -22.09 0.81 22.84
CA ALA A 543 -23.27 1.34 22.16
C ALA A 543 -23.68 2.73 22.64
N GLY A 544 -23.62 2.99 23.95
CA GLY A 544 -24.02 4.28 24.52
C GLY A 544 -23.10 5.42 24.10
N MET A 545 -21.81 5.15 23.94
CA MET A 545 -20.85 6.12 23.42
C MET A 545 -21.06 6.38 21.91
N LYS A 546 -21.36 5.35 21.11
CA LYS A 546 -21.71 5.51 19.69
C LYS A 546 -23.00 6.31 19.49
N GLU A 547 -24.02 6.03 20.30
CA GLU A 547 -25.27 6.81 20.33
C GLU A 547 -25.00 8.28 20.65
N ALA A 548 -24.05 8.58 21.54
CA ALA A 548 -23.69 9.96 21.85
C ALA A 548 -23.04 10.69 20.66
N ILE A 549 -22.20 10.00 19.87
CA ILE A 549 -21.62 10.55 18.63
C ILE A 549 -22.71 10.77 17.58
N ALA A 550 -23.59 9.80 17.36
CA ALA A 550 -24.69 9.93 16.40
C ALA A 550 -25.63 11.09 16.78
N ALA A 551 -26.01 11.20 18.05
CA ALA A 551 -26.80 12.32 18.55
C ALA A 551 -26.05 13.66 18.41
N TYR A 552 -24.75 13.70 18.68
CA TYR A 552 -23.94 14.91 18.48
C TYR A 552 -23.94 15.35 17.01
N ARG A 553 -23.79 14.43 16.06
CA ARG A 553 -23.84 14.76 14.61
C ARG A 553 -25.16 15.40 14.21
N VAL A 554 -26.29 14.89 14.72
CA VAL A 554 -27.61 15.50 14.50
C VAL A 554 -27.68 16.90 15.14
N LEU A 555 -27.29 17.03 16.41
CA LEU A 555 -27.39 18.29 17.15
C LEU A 555 -26.49 19.40 16.57
N MET A 556 -25.37 19.04 15.95
CA MET A 556 -24.44 19.97 15.32
C MET A 556 -24.73 20.21 13.83
N GLY A 557 -25.73 19.55 13.25
CA GLY A 557 -26.06 19.64 11.84
C GLY A 557 -25.00 19.03 10.91
N ILE A 558 -24.22 18.08 11.40
CA ILE A 558 -23.26 17.28 10.61
C ILE A 558 -24.00 16.21 9.82
N ASP A 559 -24.99 15.55 10.46
CA ASP A 559 -25.88 14.61 9.79
C ASP A 559 -27.05 15.37 9.14
N GLU A 560 -26.87 15.74 7.88
CA GLU A 560 -27.86 16.50 7.11
C GLU A 560 -29.19 15.75 7.00
N ASP A 561 -30.29 16.42 7.39
CA ASP A 561 -31.64 15.84 7.51
C ASP A 561 -31.74 14.67 8.50
N SER A 562 -30.73 14.45 9.34
CA SER A 562 -30.65 13.30 10.27
C SER A 562 -30.74 11.95 9.55
N LYS A 563 -30.25 11.84 8.31
CA LYS A 563 -30.37 10.63 7.48
C LYS A 563 -29.67 9.44 8.13
N ASP A 564 -28.41 9.60 8.50
CA ASP A 564 -27.64 8.50 9.11
C ASP A 564 -28.27 8.05 10.43
N TYR A 565 -28.75 9.02 11.23
CA TYR A 565 -29.44 8.74 12.48
C TYR A 565 -30.75 7.99 12.25
N ILE A 566 -31.58 8.40 11.28
CA ILE A 566 -32.85 7.73 10.97
C ILE A 566 -32.61 6.34 10.36
N ASP A 567 -31.59 6.16 9.53
CA ASP A 567 -31.27 4.86 8.94
C ASP A 567 -30.87 3.84 10.02
N VAL A 568 -30.11 4.29 11.02
CA VAL A 568 -29.68 3.43 12.14
C VAL A 568 -30.79 3.25 13.19
N TYR A 569 -31.52 4.31 13.55
CA TYR A 569 -32.42 4.33 14.72
C TYR A 569 -33.92 4.41 14.40
N GLY A 570 -34.31 4.75 13.17
CA GLY A 570 -35.70 4.98 12.76
C GLY A 570 -36.60 3.75 12.83
N ASN A 571 -36.01 2.55 12.75
CA ASN A 571 -36.72 1.26 12.87
C ASN A 571 -36.46 0.54 14.21
N VAL A 572 -35.81 1.18 15.18
CA VAL A 572 -35.45 0.55 16.48
C VAL A 572 -36.64 0.44 17.44
N ALA A 573 -37.87 0.68 16.97
CA ALA A 573 -39.07 0.42 17.74
C ALA A 573 -39.29 -1.10 17.94
N VAL A 574 -39.02 -1.54 19.17
CA VAL A 574 -39.40 -2.84 19.78
C VAL A 574 -38.49 -4.04 19.45
N THR A 575 -37.29 -4.06 20.02
CA THR A 575 -36.71 -5.27 20.65
C THR A 575 -35.56 -4.89 21.57
N SER A 576 -35.89 -4.65 22.84
CA SER A 576 -34.90 -4.78 23.91
C SER A 576 -34.55 -6.25 24.08
N ALA A 577 -33.39 -6.69 23.61
CA ALA A 577 -32.81 -7.97 24.02
C ALA A 577 -31.29 -7.87 24.04
N THR A 578 -30.79 -7.87 25.27
CA THR A 578 -29.44 -8.23 25.72
C THR A 578 -28.67 -9.14 24.76
N ALA A 579 -27.60 -8.61 24.15
CA ALA A 579 -26.54 -9.43 23.61
C ALA A 579 -25.63 -9.87 24.77
N SER A 580 -25.80 -11.12 25.19
CA SER A 580 -24.86 -11.82 26.05
C SER A 580 -23.53 -11.98 25.33
N GLU A 581 -22.44 -11.53 25.94
CA GLU A 581 -21.08 -12.00 25.64
C GLU A 581 -21.02 -13.51 25.91
N ALA A 582 -21.28 -14.31 24.88
CA ALA A 582 -20.84 -15.68 24.85
C ALA A 582 -19.49 -15.70 24.14
N ASN A 583 -18.49 -16.32 24.77
CA ASN A 583 -17.37 -16.95 24.06
C ASN A 583 -17.97 -17.96 23.07
N GLN A 584 -18.39 -17.50 21.90
CA GLN A 584 -18.70 -18.40 20.79
C GLN A 584 -17.38 -18.82 20.18
N GLU A 585 -17.14 -20.13 20.12
CA GLU A 585 -16.13 -20.68 19.23
C GLU A 585 -16.41 -20.15 17.83
N VAL A 586 -15.40 -19.55 17.21
CA VAL A 586 -15.50 -19.01 15.85
C VAL A 586 -15.74 -20.19 14.92
N ASP A 587 -16.83 -20.16 14.15
CA ASP A 587 -17.09 -21.19 13.14
C ASP A 587 -16.03 -21.17 12.02
N ILE A 588 -15.94 -22.26 11.25
CA ILE A 588 -14.88 -22.42 10.26
C ILE A 588 -14.98 -21.35 9.16
N GLU A 589 -16.19 -20.96 8.77
CA GLU A 589 -16.40 -19.94 7.74
C GLU A 589 -15.93 -18.57 8.19
N THR A 590 -16.26 -18.17 9.43
CA THR A 590 -15.83 -16.90 9.99
C THR A 590 -14.32 -16.90 10.22
N ALA A 591 -13.75 -18.01 10.68
CA ALA A 591 -12.31 -18.16 10.85
C ALA A 591 -11.57 -17.99 9.51
N ILE A 592 -12.08 -18.61 8.43
CA ILE A 592 -11.52 -18.47 7.08
C ILE A 592 -11.70 -17.05 6.55
N LYS A 593 -12.92 -16.49 6.59
CA LYS A 593 -13.19 -15.12 6.10
C LYS A 593 -12.31 -14.08 6.78
N LYS A 594 -11.98 -14.27 8.07
CA LYS A 594 -11.13 -13.37 8.86
C LYS A 594 -9.63 -13.72 8.83
N GLY A 595 -9.24 -14.80 8.17
CA GLY A 595 -7.83 -15.23 8.09
C GLY A 595 -7.23 -15.69 9.43
N LEU A 596 -8.05 -16.26 10.32
CA LEU A 596 -7.65 -16.74 11.66
C LEU A 596 -7.21 -18.21 11.60
N LYS A 597 -5.90 -18.46 11.56
CA LYS A 597 -5.32 -19.79 11.29
C LYS A 597 -5.61 -20.81 12.40
N GLU A 598 -5.33 -20.46 13.65
CA GLU A 598 -5.53 -21.39 14.77
C GLU A 598 -7.01 -21.67 15.06
N GLU A 599 -7.89 -20.69 14.84
CA GLU A 599 -9.34 -20.85 14.92
C GLU A 599 -9.85 -21.76 13.80
N ALA A 600 -9.38 -21.56 12.56
CA ALA A 600 -9.75 -22.43 11.45
C ALA A 600 -9.35 -23.89 11.75
N LYS A 601 -8.15 -24.09 12.32
CA LYS A 601 -7.69 -25.40 12.80
C LYS A 601 -8.62 -26.00 13.85
N LYS A 602 -8.95 -25.25 14.90
CA LYS A 602 -9.82 -25.72 16.01
C LYS A 602 -11.24 -26.02 15.54
N ALA A 603 -11.83 -25.11 14.74
CA ALA A 603 -13.16 -25.27 14.17
C ALA A 603 -13.22 -26.51 13.27
N THR A 604 -12.17 -26.76 12.49
CA THR A 604 -12.06 -27.97 11.66
C THR A 604 -12.03 -29.26 12.50
N ILE A 605 -11.22 -29.30 13.56
CA ILE A 605 -11.16 -30.45 14.47
C ILE A 605 -12.52 -30.69 15.14
N SER A 606 -13.22 -29.62 15.52
CA SER A 606 -14.56 -29.70 16.11
C SER A 606 -15.58 -30.27 15.11
N LEU A 607 -15.57 -29.80 13.85
CA LEU A 607 -16.49 -30.27 12.80
C LEU A 607 -16.26 -31.74 12.43
N LEU A 608 -15.00 -32.21 12.46
CA LEU A 608 -14.67 -33.63 12.23
C LEU A 608 -15.31 -34.59 13.25
N THR A 609 -15.84 -34.09 14.37
CA THR A 609 -16.59 -34.94 15.32
C THR A 609 -17.99 -35.33 14.83
N GLY A 610 -18.54 -34.62 13.84
CA GLY A 610 -19.92 -34.82 13.37
C GLY A 610 -20.13 -34.72 11.86
N MET A 611 -19.13 -34.31 11.08
CA MET A 611 -19.16 -34.25 9.61
C MET A 611 -17.95 -34.97 9.03
N ASP A 612 -18.12 -35.63 7.89
CA ASP A 612 -16.99 -36.18 7.15
C ASP A 612 -16.15 -35.07 6.50
N ALA A 613 -14.88 -35.37 6.25
CA ALA A 613 -13.93 -34.40 5.76
C ALA A 613 -14.29 -33.81 4.38
N LEU A 614 -14.95 -34.57 3.50
CA LEU A 614 -15.36 -34.09 2.17
C LEU A 614 -16.51 -33.10 2.28
N THR A 615 -17.52 -33.41 3.09
CA THR A 615 -18.65 -32.52 3.33
C THR A 615 -18.21 -31.21 3.98
N ILE A 616 -17.23 -31.23 4.90
CA ILE A 616 -16.65 -29.99 5.47
C ILE A 616 -16.00 -29.14 4.38
N ILE A 617 -15.28 -29.75 3.44
CA ILE A 617 -14.65 -29.04 2.32
C ILE A 617 -15.71 -28.40 1.41
N GLU A 618 -16.67 -29.20 0.94
CA GLU A 618 -17.64 -28.78 -0.08
C GLU A 618 -18.70 -27.82 0.45
N GLU A 619 -19.19 -28.03 1.67
CA GLU A 619 -20.31 -27.26 2.21
C GLU A 619 -19.89 -26.08 3.08
N ARG A 620 -18.65 -26.05 3.60
CA ARG A 620 -18.20 -25.00 4.54
C ARG A 620 -17.02 -24.20 3.99
N ILE A 621 -15.92 -24.87 3.66
CA ILE A 621 -14.67 -24.20 3.26
C ILE A 621 -14.79 -23.55 1.87
N VAL A 622 -15.26 -24.29 0.85
CA VAL A 622 -15.38 -23.77 -0.53
C VAL A 622 -16.34 -22.58 -0.61
N PRO A 623 -17.54 -22.58 0.03
CA PRO A 623 -18.41 -21.41 0.06
C PRO A 623 -17.77 -20.20 0.74
N ALA A 624 -17.05 -20.38 1.84
CA ALA A 624 -16.34 -19.29 2.52
C ALA A 624 -15.28 -18.66 1.60
N LEU A 625 -14.49 -19.46 0.89
CA LEU A 625 -13.51 -18.98 -0.08
C LEU A 625 -14.14 -18.27 -1.28
N ASN A 626 -15.28 -18.75 -1.78
CA ASN A 626 -16.03 -18.10 -2.86
C ASN A 626 -16.52 -16.71 -2.43
N GLU A 627 -17.00 -16.55 -1.19
CA GLU A 627 -17.44 -15.26 -0.67
C GLU A 627 -16.27 -14.30 -0.49
N VAL A 628 -15.13 -14.77 0.04
CA VAL A 628 -13.89 -13.97 0.10
C VAL A 628 -13.46 -13.53 -1.31
N GLY A 629 -13.49 -14.43 -2.29
CA GLY A 629 -13.21 -14.09 -3.68
C GLY A 629 -14.17 -13.05 -4.26
N LYS A 630 -15.47 -13.15 -3.93
CA LYS A 630 -16.46 -12.14 -4.31
C LYS A 630 -16.19 -10.78 -3.66
N LEU A 631 -15.88 -10.74 -2.36
CA LEU A 631 -15.54 -9.51 -1.64
C LEU A 631 -14.27 -8.85 -2.20
N TYR A 632 -13.32 -9.64 -2.70
CA TYR A 632 -12.12 -9.14 -3.37
C TYR A 632 -12.47 -8.50 -4.73
N GLU A 633 -13.34 -9.14 -5.53
CA GLU A 633 -13.83 -8.57 -6.79
C GLU A 633 -14.68 -7.32 -6.60
N GLU A 634 -15.47 -7.27 -5.53
CA GLU A 634 -16.21 -6.10 -5.09
C GLU A 634 -15.31 -5.05 -4.42
N GLN A 635 -14.00 -5.32 -4.29
CA GLN A 635 -12.99 -4.42 -3.70
C GLN A 635 -13.29 -4.03 -2.24
N VAL A 636 -14.04 -4.87 -1.53
CA VAL A 636 -14.33 -4.72 -0.10
C VAL A 636 -13.13 -5.21 0.73
N ILE A 637 -12.48 -6.28 0.28
CA ILE A 637 -11.22 -6.78 0.86
C ILE A 637 -10.09 -6.71 -0.16
N PHE A 638 -8.85 -6.65 0.32
CA PHE A 638 -7.66 -6.51 -0.54
C PHE A 638 -6.78 -7.76 -0.53
N LEU A 639 -5.80 -7.82 -1.44
CA LEU A 639 -4.92 -8.97 -1.62
C LEU A 639 -4.31 -9.53 -0.31
N PRO A 640 -3.81 -8.71 0.65
CA PRO A 640 -3.31 -9.24 1.92
C PRO A 640 -4.37 -10.04 2.71
N GLN A 641 -5.61 -9.55 2.72
CA GLN A 641 -6.72 -10.20 3.42
C GLN A 641 -7.16 -11.48 2.70
N LEU A 642 -7.25 -11.45 1.36
CA LEU A 642 -7.52 -12.63 0.53
C LEU A 642 -6.50 -13.74 0.81
N ILE A 643 -5.21 -13.39 0.89
CA ILE A 643 -4.14 -14.35 1.18
C ILE A 643 -4.23 -14.86 2.62
N LYS A 644 -4.48 -14.01 3.62
CA LYS A 644 -4.68 -14.47 5.01
C LYS A 644 -5.87 -15.43 5.12
N SER A 645 -7.00 -15.14 4.46
CA SER A 645 -8.15 -16.05 4.41
C SER A 645 -7.81 -17.39 3.79
N ALA A 646 -7.05 -17.36 2.71
CA ALA A 646 -6.53 -18.54 2.04
C ALA A 646 -5.60 -19.38 2.92
N GLU A 647 -4.68 -18.77 3.65
CA GLU A 647 -3.79 -19.48 4.57
C GLU A 647 -4.57 -20.13 5.72
N ALA A 648 -5.59 -19.46 6.26
CA ALA A 648 -6.48 -20.05 7.26
C ALA A 648 -7.24 -21.26 6.71
N ALA A 649 -7.73 -21.19 5.46
CA ALA A 649 -8.34 -22.33 4.79
C ALA A 649 -7.34 -23.47 4.55
N LYS A 650 -6.10 -23.17 4.17
CA LYS A 650 -5.03 -24.17 4.01
C LYS A 650 -4.75 -24.93 5.30
N VAL A 651 -4.68 -24.23 6.44
CA VAL A 651 -4.51 -24.88 7.75
C VAL A 651 -5.69 -25.80 8.07
N ALA A 652 -6.93 -25.40 7.76
CA ALA A 652 -8.09 -26.27 7.86
C ALA A 652 -7.97 -27.51 6.95
N PHE A 653 -7.57 -27.33 5.69
CA PHE A 653 -7.34 -28.42 4.74
C PHE A 653 -6.28 -29.41 5.20
N GLU A 654 -5.16 -28.94 5.77
CA GLU A 654 -4.08 -29.80 6.28
C GLU A 654 -4.59 -30.73 7.40
N VAL A 655 -5.48 -30.24 8.27
CA VAL A 655 -6.16 -31.07 9.28
C VAL A 655 -7.05 -32.12 8.63
N LEU A 656 -7.86 -31.73 7.62
CA LEU A 656 -8.77 -32.65 6.93
C LEU A 656 -8.03 -33.72 6.11
N GLN A 657 -6.91 -33.36 5.45
CA GLN A 657 -6.05 -34.33 4.74
C GLN A 657 -5.46 -35.36 5.69
N GLY A 658 -5.08 -34.94 6.91
CA GLY A 658 -4.58 -35.83 7.96
C GLY A 658 -5.61 -36.89 8.43
N GLU A 659 -6.91 -36.63 8.27
CA GLU A 659 -7.98 -37.61 8.52
C GLU A 659 -8.33 -38.44 7.27
N LEU A 660 -8.37 -37.83 6.08
CA LEU A 660 -8.62 -38.53 4.82
C LEU A 660 -7.58 -39.64 4.54
N THR A 661 -6.33 -39.41 4.93
CA THR A 661 -5.25 -40.41 4.85
C THR A 661 -5.39 -41.57 5.84
N LYS A 662 -6.24 -41.45 6.87
CA LYS A 662 -6.49 -42.51 7.86
C LYS A 662 -7.65 -43.45 7.47
N VAL A 663 -8.55 -43.03 6.58
CA VAL A 663 -9.84 -43.74 6.38
C VAL A 663 -9.84 -44.69 5.17
N SER A 664 -9.16 -44.42 4.04
CA SER A 664 -9.08 -45.41 2.94
C SER A 664 -8.12 -45.06 1.80
N HIS A 665 -7.58 -46.11 1.16
CA HIS A 665 -6.82 -46.11 -0.09
C HIS A 665 -7.70 -45.84 -1.33
N GLU A 666 -8.16 -44.60 -1.54
CA GLU A 666 -8.65 -44.13 -2.84
C GLU A 666 -8.07 -42.74 -3.16
N PRO A 667 -7.85 -42.42 -4.46
CA PRO A 667 -6.94 -41.36 -4.88
C PRO A 667 -7.49 -39.96 -4.57
N ASN A 668 -6.56 -39.10 -4.14
CA ASN A 668 -6.71 -37.64 -3.99
C ASN A 668 -7.81 -37.00 -4.85
N LEU A 669 -8.68 -36.20 -4.23
CA LEU A 669 -9.39 -35.09 -4.91
C LEU A 669 -8.43 -33.95 -5.27
N GLU A 670 -7.32 -34.25 -5.94
CA GLU A 670 -6.54 -33.21 -6.62
C GLU A 670 -7.35 -32.81 -7.86
N LYS A 671 -7.79 -31.54 -7.95
CA LYS A 671 -8.26 -31.00 -9.24
C LYS A 671 -7.11 -31.06 -10.25
N THR A 672 -7.45 -30.95 -11.54
CA THR A 672 -6.53 -30.93 -12.68
C THR A 672 -5.19 -30.27 -12.34
N THR A 673 -4.08 -30.95 -12.63
CA THR A 673 -2.74 -30.36 -12.46
C THR A 673 -2.57 -29.20 -13.44
N VAL A 674 -2.11 -28.04 -12.97
CA VAL A 674 -1.88 -26.84 -13.77
C VAL A 674 -0.42 -26.48 -13.71
N VAL A 675 0.19 -26.21 -14.87
CA VAL A 675 1.54 -25.65 -14.92
C VAL A 675 1.43 -24.14 -14.98
N LEU A 676 2.18 -23.43 -14.13
CA LEU A 676 2.28 -21.97 -14.16
C LEU A 676 3.71 -21.54 -14.46
N ALA A 677 3.88 -20.54 -15.32
CA ALA A 677 5.19 -19.99 -15.66
C ALA A 677 5.13 -18.48 -15.95
N THR A 678 6.17 -17.76 -15.55
CA THR A 678 6.44 -16.42 -16.10
C THR A 678 7.35 -16.64 -17.30
N VAL A 679 6.96 -16.09 -18.45
CA VAL A 679 7.59 -16.40 -19.73
C VAL A 679 9.07 -15.98 -19.77
N PHE A 680 9.83 -16.58 -20.68
CA PHE A 680 11.25 -16.28 -20.84
C PHE A 680 11.50 -14.78 -21.07
N GLY A 681 12.51 -14.23 -20.41
CA GLY A 681 12.81 -12.80 -20.36
C GLY A 681 12.08 -12.02 -19.29
N ASP A 682 11.04 -12.60 -18.66
CA ASP A 682 10.24 -11.90 -17.67
C ASP A 682 10.51 -12.43 -16.26
N ILE A 683 11.08 -11.55 -15.44
CA ILE A 683 11.42 -11.84 -14.04
C ILE A 683 10.32 -11.40 -13.06
N HIS A 684 9.21 -10.83 -13.56
CA HIS A 684 8.14 -10.33 -12.72
C HIS A 684 7.10 -11.41 -12.52
N ASP A 685 7.19 -12.09 -11.39
CA ASP A 685 6.38 -13.27 -11.09
C ASP A 685 5.33 -13.02 -10.02
N ILE A 686 5.09 -11.75 -9.67
CA ILE A 686 4.11 -11.33 -8.68
C ILE A 686 2.73 -11.89 -9.03
N GLY A 687 2.23 -11.59 -10.24
CA GLY A 687 0.93 -12.07 -10.71
C GLY A 687 0.84 -13.60 -10.72
N LYS A 688 1.86 -14.29 -11.25
CA LYS A 688 1.92 -15.77 -11.26
C LYS A 688 1.94 -16.36 -9.86
N ASN A 689 2.72 -15.80 -8.92
CA ASN A 689 2.80 -16.29 -7.55
C ASN A 689 1.46 -16.14 -6.82
N ILE A 690 0.72 -15.06 -7.10
CA ILE A 690 -0.64 -14.87 -6.57
C ILE A 690 -1.60 -15.89 -7.18
N VAL A 691 -1.56 -16.07 -8.51
CA VAL A 691 -2.35 -17.11 -9.19
C VAL A 691 -2.03 -18.49 -8.60
N LYS A 692 -0.75 -18.82 -8.37
CA LYS A 692 -0.34 -20.06 -7.71
C LYS A 692 -0.99 -20.20 -6.35
N VAL A 693 -0.78 -19.21 -5.47
CA VAL A 693 -1.31 -19.24 -4.10
C VAL A 693 -2.82 -19.45 -4.16
N ILE A 694 -3.53 -18.64 -4.95
CA ILE A 694 -4.98 -18.73 -5.10
C ILE A 694 -5.41 -20.08 -5.69
N MET A 695 -4.80 -20.58 -6.75
CA MET A 695 -5.13 -21.88 -7.35
C MET A 695 -4.88 -23.05 -6.40
N GLU A 696 -3.77 -23.03 -5.64
CA GLU A 696 -3.49 -24.02 -4.58
C GLU A 696 -4.62 -24.01 -3.52
N ASN A 697 -5.16 -22.84 -3.17
CA ASN A 697 -6.29 -22.72 -2.23
C ASN A 697 -7.61 -23.27 -2.78
N TYR A 698 -7.75 -23.39 -4.10
CA TYR A 698 -8.92 -23.97 -4.77
C TYR A 698 -8.69 -25.44 -5.18
N ASN A 699 -7.71 -26.11 -4.56
CA ASN A 699 -7.33 -27.53 -4.70
C ASN A 699 -6.76 -27.92 -6.08
N PHE A 700 -6.25 -26.97 -6.85
CA PHE A 700 -5.45 -27.30 -8.03
C PHE A 700 -4.05 -27.75 -7.60
N LYS A 701 -3.55 -28.83 -8.20
CA LYS A 701 -2.13 -29.15 -8.09
C LYS A 701 -1.34 -28.21 -9.00
N VAL A 702 -0.62 -27.25 -8.42
CA VAL A 702 0.13 -26.26 -9.19
C VAL A 702 1.60 -26.70 -9.34
N VAL A 703 2.02 -26.92 -10.58
CA VAL A 703 3.43 -27.08 -10.95
C VAL A 703 3.94 -25.70 -11.35
N ASP A 704 4.52 -25.02 -10.39
CA ASP A 704 5.12 -23.70 -10.59
C ASP A 704 6.54 -23.84 -11.15
N LEU A 705 6.74 -23.41 -12.39
CA LEU A 705 8.05 -23.39 -13.04
C LEU A 705 8.87 -22.15 -12.70
N GLY A 706 8.28 -21.21 -11.95
CA GLY A 706 8.91 -19.97 -11.56
C GLY A 706 8.86 -18.93 -12.67
N LYS A 707 9.98 -18.24 -12.85
CA LYS A 707 10.07 -17.06 -13.70
C LYS A 707 11.25 -17.11 -14.63
N ASP A 708 11.17 -16.31 -15.69
CA ASP A 708 12.14 -16.34 -16.79
C ASP A 708 12.34 -17.79 -17.27
N VAL A 709 11.21 -18.45 -17.58
CA VAL A 709 11.16 -19.89 -17.85
C VAL A 709 11.35 -20.14 -19.35
N PRO A 710 12.37 -20.91 -19.78
CA PRO A 710 12.56 -21.28 -21.18
C PRO A 710 11.36 -22.03 -21.77
N ILE A 711 11.11 -21.84 -23.06
CA ILE A 711 9.98 -22.45 -23.79
C ILE A 711 9.99 -23.97 -23.64
N GLU A 712 11.16 -24.59 -23.79
CA GLU A 712 11.35 -26.03 -23.71
C GLU A 712 10.95 -26.56 -22.33
N THR A 713 11.29 -25.83 -21.27
CA THR A 713 10.93 -26.20 -19.89
C THR A 713 9.42 -26.22 -19.68
N VAL A 714 8.70 -25.25 -20.26
CA VAL A 714 7.22 -25.22 -20.19
C VAL A 714 6.62 -26.42 -20.91
N VAL A 715 7.10 -26.71 -22.13
CA VAL A 715 6.61 -27.85 -22.93
C VAL A 715 6.93 -29.19 -22.26
N GLU A 716 8.16 -29.36 -21.76
CA GLU A 716 8.59 -30.57 -21.04
C GLU A 716 7.78 -30.78 -19.76
N ALA A 717 7.54 -29.72 -18.99
CA ALA A 717 6.69 -29.81 -17.81
C ALA A 717 5.26 -30.22 -18.18
N ALA A 718 4.68 -29.61 -19.23
CA ALA A 718 3.34 -29.96 -19.68
C ALA A 718 3.23 -31.43 -20.09
N LYS A 719 4.23 -31.97 -20.80
CA LYS A 719 4.33 -33.40 -21.16
C LYS A 719 4.52 -34.29 -19.94
N LYS A 720 5.50 -33.97 -19.09
CA LYS A 720 5.89 -34.76 -17.92
C LYS A 720 4.73 -34.92 -16.94
N TRP A 721 3.98 -33.86 -16.70
CA TRP A 721 2.87 -33.84 -15.76
C TRP A 721 1.51 -34.10 -16.41
N GLN A 722 1.47 -34.28 -17.74
CA GLN A 722 0.25 -34.52 -18.53
C GLN A 722 -0.89 -33.54 -18.17
N VAL A 723 -0.55 -32.26 -18.02
CA VAL A 723 -1.50 -31.22 -17.62
C VAL A 723 -2.48 -30.92 -18.75
N LYS A 724 -3.68 -30.45 -18.39
CA LYS A 724 -4.66 -29.93 -19.36
C LYS A 724 -4.66 -28.41 -19.46
N VAL A 725 -4.08 -27.73 -18.48
CA VAL A 725 -4.07 -26.27 -18.40
C VAL A 725 -2.65 -25.78 -18.13
N VAL A 726 -2.22 -24.77 -18.90
CA VAL A 726 -0.98 -24.02 -18.67
C VAL A 726 -1.36 -22.55 -18.49
N GLY A 727 -0.90 -21.93 -17.40
CA GLY A 727 -1.01 -20.50 -17.16
C GLY A 727 0.32 -19.79 -17.45
N LEU A 728 0.30 -18.77 -18.30
CA LEU A 728 1.48 -17.95 -18.62
C LEU A 728 1.28 -16.50 -18.16
N SER A 729 2.31 -15.94 -17.53
CA SER A 729 2.33 -14.55 -17.04
C SER A 729 3.40 -13.73 -17.74
N ALA A 730 3.09 -12.46 -18.04
CA ALA A 730 4.07 -11.44 -18.44
C ALA A 730 3.70 -10.05 -17.89
N LEU A 731 4.70 -9.31 -17.40
CA LEU A 731 4.56 -7.92 -16.93
C LEU A 731 5.14 -6.92 -17.94
N MET A 732 6.14 -7.30 -18.73
CA MET A 732 6.77 -6.37 -19.68
C MET A 732 6.21 -6.54 -21.09
N THR A 733 6.00 -5.45 -21.82
CA THR A 733 5.61 -5.54 -23.24
C THR A 733 6.70 -6.20 -24.09
N THR A 734 7.96 -6.13 -23.66
CA THR A 734 9.10 -6.82 -24.27
C THR A 734 9.05 -8.34 -24.18
N THR A 735 8.19 -8.93 -23.33
CA THR A 735 8.15 -10.39 -23.10
C THR A 735 6.92 -11.07 -23.71
N VAL A 736 5.98 -10.29 -24.27
CA VAL A 736 4.75 -10.80 -24.94
C VAL A 736 5.06 -11.74 -26.11
N GLY A 737 6.09 -11.47 -26.90
CA GLY A 737 6.50 -12.39 -27.97
C GLY A 737 6.95 -13.77 -27.47
N SER A 738 7.55 -13.85 -26.28
CA SER A 738 8.03 -15.11 -25.70
C SER A 738 6.84 -15.94 -25.27
N MET A 739 5.79 -15.28 -24.78
CA MET A 739 4.50 -15.91 -24.53
C MET A 739 3.93 -16.54 -25.80
N LYS A 740 3.94 -15.82 -26.93
CA LYS A 740 3.48 -16.35 -28.22
C LYS A 740 4.28 -17.57 -28.67
N ASP A 741 5.61 -17.49 -28.61
CA ASP A 741 6.49 -18.59 -29.00
C ASP A 741 6.29 -19.82 -28.09
N THR A 742 6.08 -19.59 -26.79
CA THR A 742 5.74 -20.64 -25.83
C THR A 742 4.42 -21.32 -26.19
N ILE A 743 3.39 -20.54 -26.51
CA ILE A 743 2.08 -21.07 -26.89
C ILE A 743 2.17 -21.85 -28.20
N ALA A 744 2.87 -21.33 -29.20
CA ALA A 744 3.09 -22.02 -30.47
C ALA A 744 3.79 -23.38 -30.27
N ALA A 745 4.80 -23.44 -29.40
CA ALA A 745 5.48 -24.69 -29.04
C ALA A 745 4.55 -25.67 -28.31
N LEU A 746 3.74 -25.19 -27.36
CA LEU A 746 2.73 -26.01 -26.67
C LEU A 746 1.70 -26.58 -27.65
N ARG A 747 1.19 -25.79 -28.60
CA ARG A 747 0.23 -26.26 -29.61
C ARG A 747 0.81 -27.37 -30.49
N LYS A 748 2.09 -27.27 -30.84
CA LYS A 748 2.76 -28.27 -31.68
C LYS A 748 2.98 -29.58 -30.93
N GLU A 749 3.37 -29.51 -29.66
CA GLU A 749 3.90 -30.63 -28.91
C GLU A 749 2.89 -31.28 -27.95
N VAL A 750 1.89 -30.53 -27.48
CA VAL A 750 0.82 -30.94 -26.56
C VAL A 750 -0.52 -30.24 -26.92
N PRO A 751 -1.10 -30.53 -28.10
CA PRO A 751 -2.20 -29.74 -28.70
C PRO A 751 -3.48 -29.66 -27.85
N ASP A 752 -3.72 -30.65 -26.99
CA ASP A 752 -4.92 -30.73 -26.14
C ASP A 752 -4.85 -29.79 -24.91
N VAL A 753 -3.67 -29.22 -24.61
CA VAL A 753 -3.48 -28.27 -23.51
C VAL A 753 -4.19 -26.97 -23.81
N LYS A 754 -4.95 -26.46 -22.84
CA LYS A 754 -5.53 -25.13 -22.84
C LYS A 754 -4.60 -24.13 -22.17
N VAL A 755 -4.39 -22.97 -22.80
CA VAL A 755 -3.52 -21.91 -22.30
C VAL A 755 -4.35 -20.74 -21.80
N ILE A 756 -4.11 -20.35 -20.54
CA ILE A 756 -4.63 -19.13 -19.93
C ILE A 756 -3.46 -18.13 -19.85
N VAL A 757 -3.67 -16.89 -20.26
CA VAL A 757 -2.66 -15.82 -20.16
C VAL A 757 -3.14 -14.67 -19.29
N GLY A 758 -2.19 -14.01 -18.61
CA GLY A 758 -2.45 -12.83 -17.78
C GLY A 758 -1.18 -12.01 -17.51
N GLY A 759 -1.34 -10.93 -16.74
CA GLY A 759 -0.27 -10.02 -16.33
C GLY A 759 -0.53 -8.57 -16.75
N ALA A 760 0.19 -7.61 -16.15
CA ALA A 760 -0.17 -6.18 -16.16
C ALA A 760 -0.23 -5.54 -17.56
N VAL A 761 0.51 -6.08 -18.53
CA VAL A 761 0.51 -5.61 -19.91
C VAL A 761 -0.49 -6.34 -20.81
N LEU A 762 -1.11 -7.44 -20.35
CA LEU A 762 -2.02 -8.25 -21.16
C LEU A 762 -3.41 -7.61 -21.22
N THR A 763 -3.96 -7.59 -22.43
CA THR A 763 -5.34 -7.24 -22.76
C THR A 763 -6.01 -8.43 -23.45
N SER A 764 -7.34 -8.39 -23.62
CA SER A 764 -8.06 -9.43 -24.38
C SER A 764 -7.55 -9.56 -25.82
N GLU A 765 -7.20 -8.45 -26.47
CA GLU A 765 -6.64 -8.45 -27.83
C GLU A 765 -5.22 -9.06 -27.88
N LEU A 766 -4.37 -8.74 -26.89
CA LEU A 766 -3.04 -9.33 -26.76
C LEU A 766 -3.10 -10.84 -26.55
N ALA A 767 -4.05 -11.31 -25.75
CA ALA A 767 -4.26 -12.74 -25.51
C ALA A 767 -4.63 -13.50 -26.79
N GLU A 768 -5.49 -12.92 -27.63
CA GLU A 768 -5.84 -13.48 -28.93
C GLU A 768 -4.62 -13.52 -29.86
N TYR A 769 -3.85 -12.43 -29.91
CA TYR A 769 -2.65 -12.34 -30.75
C TYR A 769 -1.58 -13.41 -30.41
N VAL A 770 -1.36 -13.69 -29.11
CA VAL A 770 -0.41 -14.73 -28.69
C VAL A 770 -0.95 -16.15 -28.88
N GLY A 771 -2.22 -16.31 -29.26
CA GLY A 771 -2.87 -17.59 -29.52
C GLY A 771 -3.35 -18.32 -28.25
N ALA A 772 -3.58 -17.58 -27.17
CA ALA A 772 -4.10 -18.14 -25.92
C ALA A 772 -5.56 -18.60 -26.10
N ASP A 773 -5.99 -19.60 -25.34
CA ASP A 773 -7.41 -20.00 -25.32
C ASP A 773 -8.23 -19.02 -24.47
N TYR A 774 -7.63 -18.47 -23.42
CA TYR A 774 -8.30 -17.58 -22.47
C TYR A 774 -7.39 -16.45 -21.99
N TYR A 775 -7.98 -15.28 -21.81
CA TYR A 775 -7.43 -14.18 -21.03
C TYR A 775 -8.04 -14.20 -19.63
N ALA A 776 -7.22 -14.07 -18.60
CA ALA A 776 -7.67 -13.83 -17.23
C ALA A 776 -7.15 -12.46 -16.78
N LYS A 777 -8.06 -11.54 -16.46
CA LYS A 777 -7.71 -10.20 -15.99
C LYS A 777 -7.15 -10.22 -14.56
N ASP A 778 -7.53 -11.23 -13.78
CA ASP A 778 -7.13 -11.41 -12.39
C ASP A 778 -6.99 -12.90 -12.01
N ALA A 779 -6.50 -13.14 -10.79
CA ALA A 779 -6.24 -14.50 -10.33
C ALA A 779 -7.51 -15.31 -10.04
N MET A 780 -8.62 -14.65 -9.68
CA MET A 780 -9.90 -15.32 -9.46
C MET A 780 -10.54 -15.78 -10.78
N GLU A 781 -10.44 -14.96 -11.82
CA GLU A 781 -10.84 -15.33 -13.17
C GLU A 781 -10.02 -16.52 -13.70
N THR A 782 -8.71 -16.57 -13.39
CA THR A 782 -7.87 -17.73 -13.70
C THR A 782 -8.42 -19.02 -13.08
N VAL A 783 -8.81 -18.99 -11.79
CA VAL A 783 -9.43 -20.14 -11.11
C VAL A 783 -10.76 -20.53 -11.75
N ARG A 784 -11.60 -19.56 -12.11
CA ARG A 784 -12.92 -19.81 -12.73
C ARG A 784 -12.78 -20.45 -14.09
N ILE A 785 -11.83 -20.00 -14.90
CA ILE A 785 -11.54 -20.59 -16.22
C ILE A 785 -11.01 -22.00 -16.02
N ALA A 786 -9.98 -22.17 -15.17
CA ALA A 786 -9.37 -23.48 -14.92
C ALA A 786 -10.34 -24.50 -14.32
N SER A 787 -11.33 -24.07 -13.53
CA SER A 787 -12.34 -24.97 -12.94
C SER A 787 -13.37 -25.48 -13.95
N LYS A 788 -13.47 -24.86 -15.13
CA LYS A 788 -14.37 -25.28 -16.22
C LYS A 788 -13.68 -26.23 -17.22
N LEU A 789 -12.37 -26.42 -17.10
CA LEU A 789 -11.50 -27.21 -17.98
C LEU A 789 -11.07 -28.52 -17.30
#